data_AF-A0A2E7KVG8-F1
#
_entry.id   AF-A0A2E7KVG8-F1
#
_cell.length_a   1.000
_cell.length_b   1.000
_cell.length_c   1.000
_cell.angle_alpha   90.00
_cell.angle_beta   90.00
_cell.angle_gamma   90.00
#
_symmetry.space_group_name_H-M   'P 1'
#
loop_
_entity.id
_entity.type
_entity.pdbx_description
1 polymer ?
#
loop_
_entity_poly.entity_id
_entity_poly.type
_entity_poly.pdbx_seq_one_letter_code
_entity_poly.pdbx_strand_id
1 'polypeptide(L)'
;MGFFSESSAQSVARKWNEQNLGAIRLDIPHPPVHARNLFHVSVAMWDAWAAYDDVAVGYVHNENAIIFDADNKSIDEEDLHKFREEAISYAAFRVLKSRYQNSVGNEITLKSLSNQMELLGYDESEDSLDGPHPSAVGNRVANSILSFFWDDGSRESDGYKDDTYSPENDALPLDEPRFTLLTTFNPNHWQPLAFGDFALTQNGLETDLIQKYQGSQWHLVRPFSLKRKGLGLLYDDPGAPPMLGAIGDEKFKDNINQVLKYSSWLDPSDNKLMNISPGNYGNNSFGRVDGTGHQINPIIGEPYPDNIVLRADYGRVVAEYWADGPDSETPPGHWNVLANKVSDDSRLVKKVEGSGPELSELEWDVKCYFALNAAQHDAATAAWTCKRIYDYGRPITMCRYMGSKGQSSEKGIPGSFEEISYDPEGLKLEDGLVEIITPESSSPGERHEHLASDVGSIAVYTWQGEPVEPESEVGGVGWILAMDWLPYQQDTFVTPAFASYVSGHSCFSRAGAEVLTKITGSPYFPGGLFQHEAPKGSLEFEYGPSKDLTLEWATYYDASDEAGLSRLWGGIHVTVDDLPGRVMGSKAGIAAYQLAKKYWDGSILKEPVPILVDVKKNPLALSISWERSIGLFYKVQSTIDFITWRDETEWVRAKDIRGRFEDNQPSVERSFYRVMRSMNSNR
;
A
#
# COMPACT_ATOMS: atom_id res chain seq x y z
N MET A 1 5.21 -16.10 -21.61
CA MET A 1 6.18 -17.15 -22.02
C MET A 1 7.02 -17.48 -20.80
N GLY A 2 7.01 -18.74 -20.36
CA GLY A 2 7.60 -19.12 -19.07
C GLY A 2 9.10 -19.38 -19.16
N PHE A 3 9.86 -18.71 -18.29
CA PHE A 3 11.15 -19.20 -17.80
C PHE A 3 10.92 -19.80 -16.42
N PHE A 4 10.47 -21.06 -16.39
CA PHE A 4 10.54 -21.87 -15.18
C PHE A 4 11.97 -22.42 -15.09
N SER A 5 12.82 -21.82 -14.25
CA SER A 5 13.95 -22.58 -13.69
C SER A 5 13.38 -23.69 -12.82
N GLU A 6 14.02 -24.87 -12.81
CA GLU A 6 13.68 -25.98 -11.91
C GLU A 6 13.54 -25.48 -10.46
N SER A 7 12.31 -25.19 -10.02
CA SER A 7 12.07 -24.61 -8.71
C SER A 7 12.12 -25.71 -7.66
N SER A 8 12.74 -25.42 -6.52
CA SER A 8 12.34 -26.00 -5.24
C SER A 8 10.81 -26.10 -5.17
N ALA A 9 10.26 -27.20 -4.66
CA ALA A 9 8.82 -27.37 -4.58
C ALA A 9 8.22 -26.23 -3.71
N GLN A 10 7.36 -25.40 -4.30
CA GLN A 10 6.74 -24.27 -3.60
C GLN A 10 5.99 -24.75 -2.35
N SER A 11 6.17 -24.05 -1.24
CA SER A 11 5.43 -24.33 0.00
C SER A 11 3.93 -24.13 -0.17
N VAL A 12 3.11 -24.74 0.70
CA VAL A 12 1.66 -24.51 0.66
C VAL A 12 1.29 -23.05 0.95
N ALA A 13 2.07 -22.35 1.78
CA ALA A 13 1.86 -20.93 2.06
C ALA A 13 2.06 -20.08 0.81
N ARG A 14 3.09 -20.38 0.00
CA ARG A 14 3.32 -19.75 -1.31
C ARG A 14 2.14 -20.00 -2.25
N LYS A 15 1.64 -21.23 -2.35
CA LYS A 15 0.49 -21.56 -3.20
C LYS A 15 -0.76 -20.75 -2.83
N TRP A 16 -1.08 -20.63 -1.55
CA TRP A 16 -2.22 -19.82 -1.10
C TRP A 16 -2.01 -18.31 -1.23
N ASN A 17 -0.76 -17.83 -1.14
CA ASN A 17 -0.42 -16.46 -1.48
C ASN A 17 -0.71 -16.17 -2.97
N GLU A 18 -0.28 -17.05 -3.88
CA GLU A 18 -0.56 -16.90 -5.32
C GLU A 18 -2.07 -16.95 -5.63
N GLN A 19 -2.85 -17.78 -4.91
CA GLN A 19 -4.31 -17.76 -5.02
C GLN A 19 -4.92 -16.42 -4.58
N ASN A 20 -4.40 -15.82 -3.51
CA ASN A 20 -4.85 -14.50 -3.06
C ASN A 20 -4.48 -13.41 -4.07
N LEU A 21 -3.26 -13.43 -4.61
CA LEU A 21 -2.83 -12.50 -5.66
C LEU A 21 -3.71 -12.64 -6.91
N GLY A 22 -3.98 -13.87 -7.36
CA GLY A 22 -4.89 -14.13 -8.46
C GLY A 22 -6.30 -13.58 -8.21
N ALA A 23 -6.82 -13.70 -6.98
CA ALA A 23 -8.10 -13.12 -6.62
C ALA A 23 -8.11 -11.58 -6.67
N ILE A 24 -7.01 -10.92 -6.28
CA ILE A 24 -6.89 -9.46 -6.36
C ILE A 24 -6.94 -8.99 -7.81
N ARG A 25 -6.22 -9.66 -8.72
CA ARG A 25 -6.21 -9.32 -10.16
C ARG A 25 -7.60 -9.34 -10.79
N LEU A 26 -8.51 -10.12 -10.22
CA LEU A 26 -9.88 -10.32 -10.70
C LEU A 26 -10.93 -9.48 -9.97
N ASP A 27 -10.53 -8.59 -9.06
CA ASP A 27 -11.45 -7.76 -8.28
C ASP A 27 -11.19 -6.27 -8.46
N ILE A 28 -12.13 -5.43 -8.03
CA ILE A 28 -11.98 -3.97 -8.10
C ILE A 28 -10.71 -3.55 -7.32
N PRO A 29 -9.78 -2.80 -7.94
CA PRO A 29 -8.60 -2.30 -7.28
C PRO A 29 -8.99 -1.40 -6.12
N HIS A 30 -8.78 -1.90 -4.90
CA HIS A 30 -9.05 -1.21 -3.65
C HIS A 30 -7.89 -1.49 -2.69
N PRO A 31 -6.74 -0.79 -2.83
CA PRO A 31 -5.49 -1.18 -2.14
C PRO A 31 -5.61 -1.41 -0.62
N PRO A 32 -6.42 -0.63 0.14
CA PRO A 32 -6.64 -0.93 1.56
C PRO A 32 -7.31 -2.27 1.83
N VAL A 33 -8.34 -2.63 1.06
CA VAL A 33 -9.07 -3.90 1.19
C VAL A 33 -8.14 -5.06 0.84
N HIS A 34 -7.37 -4.92 -0.23
CA HIS A 34 -6.42 -5.95 -0.67
C HIS A 34 -5.27 -6.14 0.34
N ALA A 35 -4.72 -5.06 0.90
CA ALA A 35 -3.75 -5.14 2.00
C ALA A 35 -4.31 -5.88 3.23
N ARG A 36 -5.57 -5.61 3.59
CA ARG A 36 -6.27 -6.27 4.69
C ARG A 36 -6.53 -7.76 4.40
N ASN A 37 -6.94 -8.10 3.18
CA ASN A 37 -7.17 -9.50 2.77
C ASN A 37 -5.86 -10.29 2.79
N LEU A 38 -4.77 -9.74 2.24
CA LEU A 38 -3.42 -10.31 2.32
C LEU A 38 -2.99 -10.52 3.78
N PHE A 39 -3.23 -9.55 4.65
CA PHE A 39 -2.92 -9.68 6.07
C PHE A 39 -3.71 -10.78 6.76
N HIS A 40 -5.03 -10.85 6.55
CA HIS A 40 -5.89 -11.84 7.20
C HIS A 40 -5.55 -13.28 6.79
N VAL A 41 -5.24 -13.50 5.52
CA VAL A 41 -4.78 -14.80 5.03
C VAL A 41 -3.41 -15.13 5.63
N SER A 42 -2.50 -14.16 5.71
CA SER A 42 -1.18 -14.37 6.33
C SER A 42 -1.27 -14.69 7.82
N VAL A 43 -2.20 -14.06 8.55
CA VAL A 43 -2.53 -14.42 9.94
C VAL A 43 -3.08 -15.84 10.03
N ALA A 44 -3.92 -16.26 9.08
CA ALA A 44 -4.47 -17.62 9.06
C ALA A 44 -3.39 -18.68 8.86
N MET A 45 -2.48 -18.44 7.93
CA MET A 45 -1.35 -19.33 7.69
C MET A 45 -0.39 -19.33 8.90
N TRP A 46 -0.11 -18.16 9.49
CA TRP A 46 0.74 -18.03 10.67
C TRP A 46 0.16 -18.75 11.90
N ASP A 47 -1.10 -18.49 12.23
CA ASP A 47 -1.75 -19.06 13.42
C ASP A 47 -1.93 -20.58 13.28
N ALA A 48 -2.20 -21.09 12.07
CA ALA A 48 -2.25 -22.52 11.80
C ALA A 48 -0.87 -23.17 11.92
N TRP A 49 0.20 -22.50 11.48
CA TRP A 49 1.58 -22.99 11.64
C TRP A 49 2.00 -22.98 13.11
N ALA A 50 1.74 -21.87 13.82
CA ALA A 50 2.11 -21.67 15.23
C ALA A 50 1.38 -22.64 16.17
N ALA A 51 0.20 -23.15 15.79
CA ALA A 51 -0.51 -24.16 16.57
C ALA A 51 0.28 -25.46 16.79
N TYR A 52 1.26 -25.73 15.91
CA TYR A 52 2.17 -26.88 15.99
C TYR A 52 3.60 -26.48 16.38
N ASP A 53 3.81 -25.32 17.00
CA ASP A 53 5.13 -24.87 17.44
C ASP A 53 5.12 -24.56 18.94
N ASP A 54 6.16 -25.00 19.65
CA ASP A 54 6.24 -24.86 21.11
C ASP A 54 6.62 -23.44 21.57
N VAL A 55 7.12 -22.60 20.66
CA VAL A 55 7.66 -21.27 20.98
C VAL A 55 6.80 -20.16 20.37
N ALA A 56 6.36 -20.35 19.13
CA ALA A 56 5.60 -19.34 18.42
C ALA A 56 4.24 -19.08 19.09
N VAL A 57 3.76 -17.85 18.90
CA VAL A 57 2.47 -17.40 19.41
C VAL A 57 1.64 -16.95 18.22
N GLY A 58 0.43 -17.48 18.09
CA GLY A 58 -0.53 -17.01 17.09
C GLY A 58 -1.01 -15.60 17.42
N TYR A 59 -1.29 -14.82 16.40
CA TYR A 59 -1.78 -13.46 16.54
C TYR A 59 -3.23 -13.42 17.04
N VAL A 60 -4.10 -14.25 16.49
CA VAL A 60 -5.55 -14.27 16.79
C VAL A 60 -5.98 -15.59 17.41
N HIS A 61 -5.48 -16.71 16.92
CA HIS A 61 -5.80 -18.05 17.37
C HIS A 61 -4.56 -18.69 17.98
N ASN A 62 -4.73 -19.27 19.17
CA ASN A 62 -3.66 -19.97 19.88
C ASN A 62 -4.22 -21.28 20.42
N GLU A 63 -3.71 -22.39 19.90
CA GLU A 63 -3.97 -23.73 20.42
C GLU A 63 -2.71 -24.57 20.36
N ASN A 64 -2.61 -25.59 21.21
CA ASN A 64 -1.50 -26.53 21.20
C ASN A 64 -1.98 -27.77 20.45
N ALA A 65 -1.91 -27.75 19.13
CA ALA A 65 -2.33 -28.85 18.29
C ALA A 65 -1.43 -30.08 18.53
N ILE A 66 -2.03 -31.26 18.47
CA ILE A 66 -1.31 -32.52 18.65
C ILE A 66 -1.12 -33.20 17.30
N ILE A 67 0.08 -33.72 17.08
CA ILE A 67 0.35 -34.62 15.97
C ILE A 67 0.06 -36.02 16.47
N PHE A 68 -0.60 -36.83 15.64
CA PHE A 68 -0.91 -38.21 15.96
C PHE A 68 -0.61 -39.09 14.76
N ASP A 69 -0.13 -40.29 15.05
CA ASP A 69 0.14 -41.29 14.03
C ASP A 69 -1.13 -42.11 13.77
N ALA A 70 -1.66 -42.05 12.55
CA ALA A 70 -2.81 -42.86 12.15
C ALA A 70 -2.45 -44.37 12.01
N ASP A 71 -1.17 -44.69 11.82
CA ASP A 71 -0.60 -46.02 11.54
C ASP A 71 0.25 -46.61 12.69
N ASN A 72 0.34 -45.92 13.84
CA ASN A 72 0.99 -46.41 15.08
C ASN A 72 2.51 -46.68 14.96
N LYS A 73 3.22 -45.90 14.14
CA LYS A 73 4.69 -45.76 14.08
C LYS A 73 5.16 -44.55 14.94
N SER A 74 6.41 -44.13 14.77
CA SER A 74 6.95 -42.91 15.39
C SER A 74 6.67 -41.70 14.50
N ILE A 75 6.08 -40.64 15.07
CA ILE A 75 5.90 -39.34 14.42
C ILE A 75 7.26 -38.76 14.05
N ASP A 76 7.43 -38.34 12.80
CA ASP A 76 8.64 -37.68 12.30
C ASP A 76 8.38 -36.25 11.78
N GLU A 77 9.42 -35.61 11.25
CA GLU A 77 9.35 -34.24 10.72
C GLU A 77 8.49 -34.14 9.45
N GLU A 78 8.36 -35.22 8.66
CA GLU A 78 7.52 -35.26 7.47
C GLU A 78 6.03 -35.26 7.85
N ASP A 79 5.68 -35.97 8.92
CA ASP A 79 4.32 -35.95 9.47
C ASP A 79 3.94 -34.56 9.99
N LEU A 80 4.83 -33.90 10.75
CA LEU A 80 4.62 -32.52 11.20
C LEU A 80 4.41 -31.57 10.02
N HIS A 81 5.20 -31.74 8.95
CA HIS A 81 5.07 -30.92 7.75
C HIS A 81 3.68 -31.07 7.13
N LYS A 82 3.20 -32.30 6.92
CA LYS A 82 1.86 -32.57 6.35
C LYS A 82 0.73 -32.00 7.20
N PHE A 83 0.82 -32.12 8.53
CA PHE A 83 -0.18 -31.57 9.45
C PHE A 83 -0.24 -30.04 9.36
N ARG A 84 0.92 -29.37 9.29
CA ARG A 84 0.99 -27.92 9.08
C ARG A 84 0.42 -27.54 7.71
N GLU A 85 0.76 -28.28 6.65
CA GLU A 85 0.27 -27.98 5.30
C GLU A 85 -1.25 -28.08 5.16
N GLU A 86 -1.84 -29.13 5.76
CA GLU A 86 -3.29 -29.33 5.75
C GLU A 86 -3.99 -28.25 6.58
N ALA A 87 -3.54 -27.98 7.81
CA ALA A 87 -4.14 -26.94 8.65
C ALA A 87 -4.07 -25.54 8.02
N ILE A 88 -2.92 -25.19 7.43
CA ILE A 88 -2.74 -23.93 6.69
C ILE A 88 -3.71 -23.86 5.51
N SER A 89 -3.92 -24.97 4.80
CA SER A 89 -4.78 -24.99 3.62
C SER A 89 -6.25 -24.77 3.94
N TYR A 90 -6.78 -25.47 4.94
CA TYR A 90 -8.15 -25.21 5.40
C TYR A 90 -8.30 -23.78 5.95
N ALA A 91 -7.32 -23.28 6.71
CA ALA A 91 -7.35 -21.93 7.24
C ALA A 91 -7.40 -20.87 6.11
N ALA A 92 -6.48 -20.96 5.15
CA ALA A 92 -6.37 -20.02 4.03
C ALA A 92 -7.60 -20.11 3.10
N PHE A 93 -8.03 -21.31 2.74
CA PHE A 93 -9.20 -21.55 1.88
C PHE A 93 -10.46 -20.89 2.45
N ARG A 94 -10.76 -21.12 3.73
CA ARG A 94 -11.96 -20.60 4.39
C ARG A 94 -11.94 -19.07 4.47
N VAL A 95 -10.78 -18.48 4.78
CA VAL A 95 -10.64 -17.01 4.81
C VAL A 95 -10.80 -16.43 3.42
N LEU A 96 -10.10 -16.95 2.40
CA LEU A 96 -10.18 -16.48 1.02
C LEU A 96 -11.60 -16.60 0.45
N LYS A 97 -12.23 -17.75 0.64
CA LYS A 97 -13.63 -17.98 0.23
C LYS A 97 -14.56 -16.93 0.85
N SER A 98 -14.38 -16.61 2.14
CA SER A 98 -15.19 -15.58 2.79
C SER A 98 -14.92 -14.16 2.26
N ARG A 99 -13.67 -13.81 1.90
CA ARG A 99 -13.32 -12.47 1.42
C ARG A 99 -13.82 -12.20 0.01
N TYR A 100 -13.73 -13.20 -0.86
CA TYR A 100 -14.00 -13.04 -2.29
C TYR A 100 -15.37 -13.59 -2.73
N GLN A 101 -16.21 -14.10 -1.83
CA GLN A 101 -17.56 -14.57 -2.20
C GLN A 101 -18.43 -13.49 -2.87
N ASN A 102 -18.18 -12.22 -2.58
CA ASN A 102 -18.94 -11.07 -3.09
C ASN A 102 -18.09 -10.18 -4.03
N SER A 103 -16.90 -10.62 -4.45
CA SER A 103 -16.06 -9.87 -5.38
C SER A 103 -16.60 -9.92 -6.81
N VAL A 104 -16.11 -9.03 -7.68
CA VAL A 104 -16.50 -9.02 -9.10
C VAL A 104 -16.10 -10.34 -9.77
N GLY A 105 -14.86 -10.77 -9.59
CA GLY A 105 -14.33 -12.04 -10.11
C GLY A 105 -14.62 -13.28 -9.25
N ASN A 106 -15.69 -13.29 -8.46
CA ASN A 106 -15.95 -14.37 -7.49
C ASN A 106 -16.03 -15.76 -8.13
N GLU A 107 -16.66 -15.91 -9.30
CA GLU A 107 -16.85 -17.22 -9.94
C GLU A 107 -15.51 -17.88 -10.27
N ILE A 108 -14.61 -17.13 -10.91
CA ILE A 108 -13.28 -17.59 -11.28
C ILE A 108 -12.43 -17.83 -10.03
N THR A 109 -12.49 -16.88 -9.07
CA THR A 109 -11.73 -16.96 -7.82
C THR A 109 -12.12 -18.21 -7.02
N LEU A 110 -13.41 -18.38 -6.72
CA LEU A 110 -13.89 -19.50 -5.91
C LEU A 110 -13.59 -20.85 -6.56
N LYS A 111 -13.72 -20.95 -7.89
CA LYS A 111 -13.31 -22.15 -8.63
C LYS A 111 -11.81 -22.43 -8.51
N SER A 112 -10.97 -21.40 -8.60
CA SER A 112 -9.52 -21.54 -8.42
C SER A 112 -9.16 -22.03 -7.01
N LEU A 113 -9.83 -21.50 -5.98
CA LEU A 113 -9.65 -21.95 -4.59
C LEU A 113 -10.06 -23.42 -4.40
N SER A 114 -11.19 -23.84 -4.98
CA SER A 114 -11.65 -25.24 -4.94
C SER A 114 -10.67 -26.18 -5.65
N ASN A 115 -10.20 -25.79 -6.85
CA ASN A 115 -9.19 -26.56 -7.59
C ASN A 115 -7.88 -26.67 -6.79
N GLN A 116 -7.49 -25.63 -6.05
CA GLN A 116 -6.29 -25.66 -5.21
C GLN A 116 -6.44 -26.68 -4.06
N MET A 117 -7.62 -26.80 -3.44
CA MET A 117 -7.92 -27.85 -2.44
C MET A 117 -7.83 -29.25 -3.07
N GLU A 118 -8.44 -29.44 -4.25
CA GLU A 118 -8.40 -30.72 -4.97
C GLU A 118 -6.96 -31.13 -5.33
N LEU A 119 -6.15 -30.20 -5.84
CA LEU A 119 -4.75 -30.44 -6.18
C LEU A 119 -3.89 -30.82 -4.97
N LEU A 120 -4.26 -30.33 -3.78
CA LEU A 120 -3.60 -30.68 -2.52
C LEU A 120 -4.18 -31.98 -1.89
N GLY A 121 -5.24 -32.54 -2.47
CA GLY A 121 -5.90 -33.76 -1.99
C GLY A 121 -6.84 -33.55 -0.81
N TYR A 122 -7.36 -32.33 -0.60
CA TYR A 122 -8.22 -31.98 0.52
C TYR A 122 -9.70 -31.83 0.09
N ASP A 123 -10.62 -32.26 0.95
CA ASP A 123 -12.06 -32.14 0.75
C ASP A 123 -12.56 -30.77 1.24
N GLU A 124 -12.96 -29.89 0.32
CA GLU A 124 -13.46 -28.56 0.69
C GLU A 124 -14.76 -28.55 1.52
N SER A 125 -15.47 -29.69 1.57
CA SER A 125 -16.68 -29.85 2.38
C SER A 125 -16.40 -30.14 3.86
N GLU A 126 -15.16 -30.51 4.22
CA GLU A 126 -14.77 -30.77 5.61
C GLU A 126 -14.71 -29.47 6.42
N ASP A 127 -15.74 -29.23 7.24
CA ASP A 127 -15.95 -28.02 8.02
C ASP A 127 -15.99 -28.24 9.54
N SER A 128 -15.62 -29.43 10.02
CA SER A 128 -15.60 -29.75 11.44
C SER A 128 -14.70 -28.79 12.20
N LEU A 129 -15.16 -28.37 13.38
CA LEU A 129 -14.36 -27.66 14.38
C LEU A 129 -13.87 -28.59 15.50
N ASP A 130 -14.31 -29.85 15.48
CA ASP A 130 -14.10 -30.82 16.55
C ASP A 130 -12.95 -31.77 16.24
N GLY A 131 -12.21 -32.12 17.31
CA GLY A 131 -11.13 -33.11 17.24
C GLY A 131 -9.75 -32.55 16.86
N PRO A 132 -8.74 -33.43 16.86
CA PRO A 132 -7.34 -33.05 16.67
C PRO A 132 -6.91 -32.98 15.21
N HIS A 133 -7.79 -33.32 14.25
CA HIS A 133 -7.44 -33.36 12.83
C HIS A 133 -6.94 -31.99 12.34
N PRO A 134 -5.89 -31.95 11.49
CA PRO A 134 -5.35 -30.69 10.98
C PRO A 134 -6.39 -29.87 10.19
N SER A 135 -7.32 -30.49 9.47
CA SER A 135 -8.47 -29.80 8.88
C SER A 135 -9.31 -29.04 9.92
N ALA A 136 -9.60 -29.67 11.07
CA ALA A 136 -10.34 -29.05 12.16
C ALA A 136 -9.56 -27.91 12.83
N VAL A 137 -8.24 -28.05 12.99
CA VAL A 137 -7.33 -26.96 13.41
C VAL A 137 -7.47 -25.77 12.45
N GLY A 138 -7.32 -26.01 11.15
CA GLY A 138 -7.44 -24.97 10.13
C GLY A 138 -8.81 -24.28 10.11
N ASN A 139 -9.90 -25.05 10.23
CA ASN A 139 -11.26 -24.50 10.33
C ASN A 139 -11.45 -23.63 11.59
N ARG A 140 -10.93 -24.04 12.76
CA ARG A 140 -10.96 -23.24 14.00
C ARG A 140 -10.16 -21.93 13.88
N VAL A 141 -8.99 -21.99 13.24
CA VAL A 141 -8.17 -20.81 12.93
C VAL A 141 -8.95 -19.83 12.06
N ALA A 142 -9.51 -20.30 10.93
CA ALA A 142 -10.31 -19.46 10.03
C ALA A 142 -11.52 -18.84 10.76
N ASN A 143 -12.26 -19.62 11.53
CA ASN A 143 -13.40 -19.13 12.31
C ASN A 143 -13.00 -18.03 13.30
N SER A 144 -11.85 -18.20 13.97
CA SER A 144 -11.31 -17.20 14.91
C SER A 144 -10.93 -15.90 14.21
N ILE A 145 -10.32 -15.98 13.03
CA ILE A 145 -9.87 -14.83 12.23
C ILE A 145 -11.06 -14.07 11.65
N LEU A 146 -11.98 -14.76 10.98
CA LEU A 146 -13.17 -14.13 10.42
C LEU A 146 -13.98 -13.42 11.51
N SER A 147 -14.17 -14.07 12.67
CA SER A 147 -14.86 -13.45 13.82
C SER A 147 -14.13 -12.26 14.41
N PHE A 148 -12.80 -12.31 14.50
CA PHE A 148 -11.99 -11.25 15.11
C PHE A 148 -11.92 -9.98 14.27
N PHE A 149 -11.93 -10.12 12.95
CA PHE A 149 -11.82 -9.02 12.00
C PHE A 149 -13.17 -8.52 11.46
N TRP A 150 -14.28 -9.21 11.76
CA TRP A 150 -15.61 -8.80 11.31
C TRP A 150 -15.98 -7.35 11.68
N ASP A 151 -15.55 -6.91 12.86
CA ASP A 151 -15.78 -5.56 13.40
C ASP A 151 -14.45 -4.86 13.74
N ASP A 152 -13.58 -4.76 12.74
CA ASP A 152 -12.27 -4.11 12.86
C ASP A 152 -12.26 -2.65 12.41
N GLY A 153 -13.43 -2.09 12.07
CA GLY A 153 -13.60 -0.73 11.54
C GLY A 153 -13.63 -0.63 10.01
N SER A 154 -13.41 -1.71 9.27
CA SER A 154 -13.42 -1.71 7.79
C SER A 154 -14.81 -1.50 7.19
N ARG A 155 -15.87 -1.82 7.95
CA ARG A 155 -17.27 -1.86 7.48
C ARG A 155 -17.51 -2.85 6.34
N GLU A 156 -16.80 -3.97 6.36
CA GLU A 156 -16.97 -5.05 5.38
C GLU A 156 -18.43 -5.54 5.26
N SER A 157 -19.17 -5.63 6.38
CA SER A 157 -20.58 -6.04 6.39
C SER A 157 -21.49 -5.14 5.53
N ASP A 158 -21.10 -3.87 5.36
CA ASP A 158 -21.87 -2.85 4.65
C ASP A 158 -21.29 -2.61 3.24
N GLY A 159 -20.38 -3.48 2.78
CA GLY A 159 -19.67 -3.33 1.51
C GLY A 159 -18.67 -2.18 1.53
N TYR A 160 -17.99 -1.95 2.65
CA TYR A 160 -16.95 -0.94 2.82
C TYR A 160 -17.44 0.52 2.65
N LYS A 161 -18.75 0.76 2.78
CA LYS A 161 -19.34 2.10 2.62
C LYS A 161 -19.01 3.04 3.78
N ASP A 162 -18.87 4.34 3.47
CA ASP A 162 -18.71 5.41 4.45
C ASP A 162 -19.67 6.56 4.19
N ASP A 163 -20.83 6.56 4.85
CA ASP A 163 -21.83 7.62 4.73
C ASP A 163 -21.40 8.93 5.45
N THR A 164 -20.26 8.94 6.13
CA THR A 164 -19.73 10.15 6.81
C THR A 164 -18.87 11.01 5.90
N TYR A 165 -18.64 10.58 4.66
CA TYR A 165 -17.89 11.33 3.67
C TYR A 165 -18.77 11.91 2.58
N SER A 166 -18.47 13.15 2.19
CA SER A 166 -18.84 13.71 0.91
C SER A 166 -17.68 14.56 0.41
N PRO A 167 -17.28 14.47 -0.87
CA PRO A 167 -16.28 15.38 -1.42
C PRO A 167 -16.78 16.82 -1.33
N GLU A 168 -15.87 17.77 -1.08
CA GLU A 168 -16.19 19.20 -1.10
C GLU A 168 -16.43 19.71 -2.53
N ASN A 169 -15.69 19.17 -3.49
CA ASN A 169 -15.77 19.54 -4.89
C ASN A 169 -16.75 18.66 -5.67
N ASP A 170 -17.51 19.29 -6.57
CA ASP A 170 -18.26 18.59 -7.61
C ASP A 170 -17.32 17.83 -8.55
N ALA A 171 -17.84 16.74 -9.15
CA ALA A 171 -17.04 15.92 -10.05
C ALA A 171 -16.56 16.70 -11.28
N LEU A 172 -15.30 16.48 -11.68
CA LEU A 172 -14.70 17.06 -12.88
C LEU A 172 -15.16 16.27 -14.12
N PRO A 173 -15.94 16.85 -15.04
CA PRO A 173 -16.24 16.21 -16.32
C PRO A 173 -14.98 16.12 -17.17
N LEU A 174 -14.66 14.93 -17.66
CA LEU A 174 -13.49 14.70 -18.51
C LEU A 174 -13.80 14.89 -20.01
N ASP A 175 -15.07 14.78 -20.40
CA ASP A 175 -15.58 14.89 -21.77
C ASP A 175 -15.99 16.32 -22.17
N GLU A 176 -16.03 17.25 -21.22
CA GLU A 176 -16.34 18.65 -21.50
C GLU A 176 -15.07 19.45 -21.84
N PRO A 177 -14.99 20.09 -23.02
CA PRO A 177 -13.77 20.73 -23.50
C PRO A 177 -13.39 22.03 -22.78
N ARG A 178 -14.10 22.44 -21.72
CA ARG A 178 -13.76 23.65 -20.95
C ARG A 178 -14.15 23.49 -19.49
N PHE A 179 -13.15 23.44 -18.60
CA PHE A 179 -13.36 23.58 -17.16
C PHE A 179 -14.21 24.82 -16.87
N THR A 180 -15.46 24.61 -16.45
CA THR A 180 -16.37 25.69 -16.05
C THR A 180 -16.40 25.72 -14.53
N LEU A 181 -15.81 26.77 -13.93
CA LEU A 181 -15.89 27.01 -12.49
C LEU A 181 -17.35 27.16 -12.05
N LEU A 182 -17.95 26.09 -11.51
CA LEU A 182 -19.18 26.20 -10.75
C LEU A 182 -18.87 26.77 -9.36
N THR A 183 -19.88 27.39 -8.76
CA THR A 183 -19.83 28.54 -7.85
C THR A 183 -19.07 28.39 -6.52
N THR A 184 -18.53 27.22 -6.19
CA THR A 184 -17.63 26.97 -5.04
C THR A 184 -16.72 25.79 -5.36
N PHE A 185 -15.42 26.05 -5.57
CA PHE A 185 -14.41 25.03 -5.84
C PHE A 185 -13.17 25.30 -5.00
N ASN A 186 -12.55 24.25 -4.46
CA ASN A 186 -11.38 24.31 -3.61
C ASN A 186 -10.25 23.40 -4.14
N PRO A 187 -9.19 23.96 -4.76
CA PRO A 187 -8.09 23.18 -5.33
C PRO A 187 -7.26 22.43 -4.30
N ASN A 188 -7.39 22.80 -3.02
CA ASN A 188 -6.71 22.14 -1.91
C ASN A 188 -7.42 20.84 -1.49
N HIS A 189 -8.63 20.57 -2.01
CA HIS A 189 -9.42 19.39 -1.69
C HIS A 189 -9.55 18.41 -2.86
N TRP A 190 -9.77 17.14 -2.57
CA TRP A 190 -9.98 16.11 -3.58
C TRP A 190 -11.23 16.41 -4.41
N GLN A 191 -11.14 16.09 -5.69
CA GLN A 191 -12.23 16.22 -6.64
C GLN A 191 -12.45 14.86 -7.31
N PRO A 192 -13.66 14.28 -7.24
CA PRO A 192 -13.98 13.09 -8.01
C PRO A 192 -13.95 13.40 -9.51
N LEU A 193 -13.63 12.41 -10.34
CA LEU A 193 -13.75 12.54 -11.79
C LEU A 193 -15.10 12.01 -12.27
N ALA A 194 -15.65 12.63 -13.32
CA ALA A 194 -16.80 12.19 -14.07
C ALA A 194 -16.34 11.81 -15.49
N PHE A 195 -16.33 10.52 -15.77
CA PHE A 195 -16.09 9.95 -17.10
C PHE A 195 -17.36 10.07 -17.95
N GLY A 196 -17.19 10.23 -19.27
CA GLY A 196 -18.30 10.38 -20.21
C GLY A 196 -19.08 9.08 -20.40
N ASP A 197 -18.75 8.33 -21.46
CA ASP A 197 -19.53 7.15 -21.86
C ASP A 197 -19.10 5.86 -21.12
N PHE A 198 -17.87 5.79 -20.64
CA PHE A 198 -17.30 4.57 -20.08
C PHE A 198 -16.14 4.84 -19.11
N ALA A 199 -15.96 3.96 -18.11
CA ALA A 199 -14.87 4.02 -17.15
C ALA A 199 -14.39 2.61 -16.81
N LEU A 200 -13.06 2.44 -16.75
CA LEU A 200 -12.43 1.19 -16.34
C LEU A 200 -11.58 1.43 -15.09
N THR A 201 -11.43 0.37 -14.33
CA THR A 201 -10.38 0.26 -13.32
C THR A 201 -9.04 -0.06 -14.00
N GLN A 202 -7.94 0.16 -13.29
CA GLN A 202 -6.59 -0.15 -13.80
C GLN A 202 -6.41 -1.60 -14.27
N ASN A 203 -7.20 -2.56 -13.75
CA ASN A 203 -7.22 -3.96 -14.20
C ASN A 203 -8.30 -4.28 -15.25
N GLY A 204 -8.87 -3.26 -15.90
CA GLY A 204 -9.80 -3.44 -17.02
C GLY A 204 -11.24 -3.82 -16.63
N LEU A 205 -11.62 -3.73 -15.35
CA LEU A 205 -13.01 -3.95 -14.92
C LEU A 205 -13.84 -2.67 -15.02
N GLU A 206 -15.08 -2.78 -15.50
CA GLU A 206 -16.04 -1.67 -15.53
C GLU A 206 -16.30 -1.10 -14.12
N THR A 207 -16.41 0.23 -14.04
CA THR A 207 -16.66 0.95 -12.79
C THR A 207 -17.67 2.08 -12.99
N ASP A 208 -18.12 2.68 -11.88
CA ASP A 208 -18.98 3.87 -11.89
C ASP A 208 -18.35 5.02 -12.71
N LEU A 209 -19.18 5.70 -13.51
CA LEU A 209 -18.77 6.88 -14.30
C LEU A 209 -18.38 8.08 -13.43
N ILE A 210 -18.87 8.16 -12.19
CA ILE A 210 -18.46 9.18 -11.23
C ILE A 210 -17.69 8.49 -10.11
N GLN A 211 -16.45 8.93 -9.90
CA GLN A 211 -15.60 8.38 -8.86
C GLN A 211 -16.21 8.54 -7.48
N LYS A 212 -16.17 7.45 -6.71
CA LYS A 212 -16.46 7.43 -5.28
C LYS A 212 -15.16 7.21 -4.52
N TYR A 213 -15.00 7.92 -3.40
CA TYR A 213 -13.81 7.80 -2.60
C TYR A 213 -13.64 6.38 -2.07
N GLN A 214 -12.56 5.71 -2.46
CA GLN A 214 -12.24 4.36 -2.01
C GLN A 214 -11.53 4.36 -0.65
N GLY A 215 -12.13 3.71 0.34
CA GLY A 215 -11.54 3.52 1.67
C GLY A 215 -11.59 4.76 2.58
N SER A 216 -12.56 5.66 2.44
CA SER A 216 -12.74 6.82 3.32
C SER A 216 -12.88 6.45 4.81
N GLN A 217 -13.51 5.31 5.11
CA GLN A 217 -13.65 4.73 6.45
C GLN A 217 -12.36 4.11 7.00
N TRP A 218 -11.29 3.96 6.21
CA TRP A 218 -10.10 3.21 6.65
C TRP A 218 -9.41 3.85 7.87
N HIS A 219 -9.68 5.12 8.15
CA HIS A 219 -9.26 5.80 9.37
C HIS A 219 -9.79 5.16 10.67
N LEU A 220 -10.82 4.31 10.58
CA LEU A 220 -11.39 3.54 11.68
C LEU A 220 -10.76 2.15 11.82
N VAL A 221 -10.09 1.65 10.77
CA VAL A 221 -9.54 0.29 10.74
C VAL A 221 -8.45 0.13 11.79
N ARG A 222 -8.53 -0.97 12.53
CA ARG A 222 -7.55 -1.37 13.53
C ARG A 222 -6.23 -1.77 12.87
N PRO A 223 -5.09 -1.16 13.23
CA PRO A 223 -3.77 -1.55 12.74
C PRO A 223 -3.27 -2.79 13.49
N PHE A 224 -2.21 -3.40 12.97
CA PHE A 224 -1.42 -4.44 13.62
C PHE A 224 -0.49 -3.87 14.70
N SER A 225 0.38 -2.92 14.33
CA SER A 225 1.45 -2.41 15.22
C SER A 225 1.33 -0.92 15.55
N LEU A 226 0.66 -0.14 14.71
CA LEU A 226 0.58 1.30 14.88
C LEU A 226 -0.25 1.72 16.09
N LYS A 227 0.15 2.84 16.71
CA LYS A 227 -0.53 3.45 17.86
C LYS A 227 -0.85 4.91 17.54
N ARG A 228 -1.97 5.41 18.05
CA ARG A 228 -2.37 6.83 17.94
C ARG A 228 -2.97 7.36 19.25
N LYS A 229 -3.03 8.68 19.38
CA LYS A 229 -3.53 9.36 20.59
C LYS A 229 -5.04 9.23 20.80
N GLY A 230 -5.80 9.00 19.74
CA GLY A 230 -7.25 8.85 19.76
C GLY A 230 -7.81 8.49 18.38
N LEU A 231 -9.04 7.97 18.34
CA LEU A 231 -9.75 7.66 17.10
C LEU A 231 -9.93 8.92 16.25
N GLY A 232 -9.72 8.80 14.94
CA GLY A 232 -9.80 9.94 14.01
C GLY A 232 -8.56 10.84 13.99
N LEU A 233 -7.54 10.57 14.82
CA LEU A 233 -6.24 11.23 14.72
C LEU A 233 -5.27 10.39 13.88
N LEU A 234 -4.25 11.08 13.33
CA LEU A 234 -3.15 10.49 12.58
C LEU A 234 -2.33 9.53 13.47
N TYR A 235 -1.88 8.42 12.89
CA TYR A 235 -0.91 7.49 13.52
C TYR A 235 0.49 8.08 13.51
N ASP A 236 0.87 8.63 12.36
CA ASP A 236 2.05 9.44 12.16
C ASP A 236 1.63 10.66 11.37
N ASP A 237 1.86 11.84 11.94
CA ASP A 237 1.45 13.11 11.34
C ASP A 237 2.63 13.70 10.55
N PRO A 238 2.60 13.68 9.21
CA PRO A 238 3.65 14.28 8.39
C PRO A 238 3.60 15.82 8.37
N GLY A 239 2.58 16.43 8.97
CA GLY A 239 2.23 17.83 8.83
C GLY A 239 1.29 18.07 7.66
N ALA A 240 0.61 19.22 7.67
CA ALA A 240 -0.25 19.63 6.57
C ALA A 240 0.56 19.81 5.27
N PRO A 241 0.01 19.39 4.11
CA PRO A 241 0.65 19.67 2.84
C PRO A 241 0.62 21.18 2.53
N PRO A 242 1.49 21.66 1.62
CA PRO A 242 1.39 22.99 1.04
C PRO A 242 -0.01 23.26 0.50
N MET A 243 -0.53 24.48 0.64
CA MET A 243 -1.87 24.84 0.17
C MET A 243 -1.80 26.09 -0.71
N LEU A 244 -2.52 26.08 -1.83
CA LEU A 244 -2.68 27.25 -2.70
C LEU A 244 -3.41 28.37 -1.92
N GLY A 245 -2.91 29.60 -2.05
CA GLY A 245 -3.42 30.78 -1.34
C GLY A 245 -3.11 30.80 0.17
N ALA A 246 -2.32 29.85 0.68
CA ALA A 246 -2.04 29.71 2.12
C ALA A 246 -0.59 29.28 2.41
N ILE A 247 -0.35 28.62 3.55
CA ILE A 247 1.00 28.19 3.94
C ILE A 247 1.51 27.18 2.91
N GLY A 248 2.66 27.51 2.32
CA GLY A 248 3.30 26.68 1.30
C GLY A 248 2.83 26.94 -0.13
N ASP A 249 2.05 27.99 -0.40
CA ASP A 249 1.56 28.38 -1.74
C ASP A 249 2.64 28.28 -2.84
N GLU A 250 3.81 28.87 -2.62
CA GLU A 250 4.92 28.80 -3.59
C GLU A 250 5.33 27.36 -3.93
N LYS A 251 5.41 26.49 -2.91
CA LYS A 251 5.75 25.08 -3.06
C LYS A 251 4.60 24.28 -3.70
N PHE A 252 3.35 24.65 -3.45
CA PHE A 252 2.19 24.08 -4.15
C PHE A 252 2.33 24.29 -5.66
N LYS A 253 2.62 25.53 -6.07
CA LYS A 253 2.81 25.89 -7.48
C LYS A 253 4.04 25.20 -8.09
N ASP A 254 5.18 25.20 -7.38
CA ASP A 254 6.40 24.53 -7.84
C ASP A 254 6.19 23.02 -8.05
N ASN A 255 5.40 22.37 -7.18
CA ASN A 255 5.08 20.96 -7.31
C ASN A 255 4.27 20.66 -8.59
N ILE A 256 3.37 21.56 -9.00
CA ILE A 256 2.60 21.41 -10.25
C ILE A 256 3.49 21.60 -11.47
N ASN A 257 4.30 22.66 -11.50
CA ASN A 257 5.30 22.83 -12.56
C ASN A 257 6.23 21.62 -12.68
N GLN A 258 6.62 21.02 -11.55
CA GLN A 258 7.44 19.81 -11.56
C GLN A 258 6.73 18.63 -12.25
N VAL A 259 5.45 18.40 -11.97
CA VAL A 259 4.67 17.33 -12.62
C VAL A 259 4.51 17.59 -14.12
N LEU A 260 4.19 18.82 -14.52
CA LEU A 260 4.14 19.22 -15.93
C LEU A 260 5.49 18.97 -16.61
N LYS A 261 6.59 19.25 -15.92
CA LYS A 261 7.94 19.00 -16.42
C LYS A 261 8.23 17.51 -16.64
N TYR A 262 7.81 16.62 -15.73
CA TYR A 262 7.90 15.18 -15.97
C TYR A 262 7.09 14.76 -17.20
N SER A 263 5.87 15.30 -17.34
CA SER A 263 5.02 15.05 -18.52
C SER A 263 5.67 15.53 -19.82
N SER A 264 6.39 16.67 -19.80
CA SER A 264 7.12 17.21 -20.96
C SER A 264 8.28 16.32 -21.45
N TRP A 265 8.70 15.33 -20.65
CA TRP A 265 9.83 14.45 -20.95
C TRP A 265 9.39 13.09 -21.50
N LEU A 266 8.10 12.88 -21.74
CA LEU A 266 7.54 11.60 -22.16
C LEU A 266 7.60 11.37 -23.68
N ASP A 267 8.11 12.31 -24.47
CA ASP A 267 8.23 12.15 -25.92
C ASP A 267 9.42 11.25 -26.30
N PRO A 268 9.21 10.04 -26.87
CA PRO A 268 10.31 9.20 -27.34
C PRO A 268 11.16 9.78 -28.47
N SER A 269 10.72 10.86 -29.13
CA SER A 269 11.53 11.61 -30.09
C SER A 269 12.57 12.52 -29.41
N ASP A 270 12.39 12.83 -28.11
CA ASP A 270 13.40 13.52 -27.30
C ASP A 270 14.57 12.57 -27.04
N ASN A 271 15.61 12.68 -27.88
CA ASN A 271 16.81 11.82 -27.88
C ASN A 271 17.69 11.98 -26.60
N LYS A 272 17.13 12.43 -25.48
CA LYS A 272 17.81 12.52 -24.19
C LYS A 272 18.00 11.14 -23.61
N LEU A 273 19.26 10.84 -23.32
CA LEU A 273 19.67 9.59 -22.69
C LEU A 273 19.85 9.78 -21.18
N MET A 274 19.59 8.72 -20.43
CA MET A 274 19.82 8.63 -18.99
C MET A 274 20.50 7.30 -18.66
N ASN A 275 21.44 7.32 -17.72
CA ASN A 275 21.99 6.10 -17.13
C ASN A 275 21.13 5.70 -15.93
N ILE A 276 20.39 4.60 -16.06
CA ILE A 276 19.49 4.08 -15.03
C ILE A 276 20.11 2.91 -14.26
N SER A 277 21.40 2.60 -14.46
CA SER A 277 22.03 1.50 -13.73
C SER A 277 22.09 1.81 -12.24
N PRO A 278 22.15 0.79 -11.38
CA PRO A 278 22.34 1.01 -9.95
C PRO A 278 23.65 1.74 -9.63
N GLY A 279 24.63 1.77 -10.54
CA GLY A 279 25.86 2.54 -10.41
C GLY A 279 25.66 4.06 -10.37
N ASN A 280 24.58 4.54 -10.98
CA ASN A 280 24.32 5.96 -11.23
C ASN A 280 22.95 6.42 -10.72
N TYR A 281 22.04 5.49 -10.43
CA TYR A 281 20.65 5.75 -10.05
C TYR A 281 20.28 5.02 -8.76
N GLY A 282 19.40 5.61 -7.95
CA GLY A 282 19.07 5.10 -6.60
C GLY A 282 20.05 5.55 -5.52
N ASN A 283 20.12 4.81 -4.41
CA ASN A 283 20.88 5.12 -3.20
C ASN A 283 20.48 6.48 -2.57
N ASN A 284 19.18 6.77 -2.55
CA ASN A 284 18.66 8.01 -1.99
C ASN A 284 18.79 8.03 -0.46
N SER A 285 19.07 9.21 0.09
CA SER A 285 18.91 9.42 1.52
C SER A 285 17.44 9.27 1.92
N PHE A 286 17.20 8.78 3.14
CA PHE A 286 15.84 8.49 3.61
C PHE A 286 14.90 9.70 3.50
N GLY A 287 13.79 9.51 2.77
CA GLY A 287 12.77 10.55 2.54
C GLY A 287 13.20 11.66 1.58
N ARG A 288 14.18 11.39 0.69
CA ARG A 288 14.74 12.36 -0.26
C ARG A 288 14.94 11.75 -1.65
N VAL A 289 15.29 12.59 -2.61
CA VAL A 289 15.70 12.20 -3.98
C VAL A 289 17.05 12.85 -4.27
N ASP A 290 18.10 12.34 -3.63
CA ASP A 290 19.47 12.88 -3.67
C ASP A 290 20.55 11.82 -3.87
N GLY A 291 20.13 10.60 -4.23
CA GLY A 291 21.02 9.49 -4.45
C GLY A 291 21.86 9.62 -5.72
N THR A 292 23.03 8.99 -5.70
CA THR A 292 23.98 8.99 -6.82
C THR A 292 24.35 7.56 -7.25
N GLY A 293 23.53 6.58 -6.89
CA GLY A 293 23.80 5.15 -7.11
C GLY A 293 24.79 4.50 -6.13
N HIS A 294 24.94 3.20 -6.31
CA HIS A 294 25.87 2.28 -5.66
C HIS A 294 27.00 1.93 -6.63
N GLN A 295 28.20 2.48 -6.47
CA GLN A 295 29.29 2.25 -7.44
C GLN A 295 29.69 0.78 -7.63
N ILE A 296 29.59 -0.04 -6.57
CA ILE A 296 30.05 -1.44 -6.55
C ILE A 296 28.90 -2.30 -6.02
N ASN A 297 28.65 -3.44 -6.66
CA ASN A 297 27.77 -4.47 -6.13
C ASN A 297 28.50 -5.18 -4.96
N PRO A 298 28.00 -5.05 -3.71
CA PRO A 298 28.71 -5.56 -2.55
C PRO A 298 28.72 -7.10 -2.45
N ILE A 299 27.88 -7.79 -3.22
CA ILE A 299 27.77 -9.25 -3.20
C ILE A 299 28.81 -9.90 -4.11
N ILE A 300 29.04 -9.33 -5.31
CA ILE A 300 29.99 -9.88 -6.29
C ILE A 300 31.32 -9.11 -6.36
N GLY A 301 31.39 -7.89 -5.79
CA GLY A 301 32.61 -7.08 -5.72
C GLY A 301 32.96 -6.27 -6.97
N GLU A 302 32.09 -6.25 -7.98
CA GLU A 302 32.30 -5.58 -9.26
C GLU A 302 31.44 -4.30 -9.39
N PRO A 303 31.87 -3.30 -10.19
CA PRO A 303 31.04 -2.15 -10.51
C PRO A 303 29.75 -2.54 -11.26
N TYR A 304 28.65 -1.82 -11.02
CA TYR A 304 27.47 -1.99 -11.86
C TYR A 304 27.75 -1.43 -13.26
N PRO A 305 27.45 -2.19 -14.34
CA PRO A 305 27.62 -1.69 -15.69
C PRO A 305 26.66 -0.53 -15.98
N ASP A 306 27.03 0.34 -16.90
CA ASP A 306 26.12 1.39 -17.38
C ASP A 306 24.89 0.78 -18.08
N ASN A 307 23.73 1.36 -17.82
CA ASN A 307 22.46 1.01 -18.44
C ASN A 307 21.84 2.29 -19.02
N ILE A 308 22.20 2.58 -20.27
CA ILE A 308 21.84 3.84 -20.94
C ILE A 308 20.56 3.65 -21.74
N VAL A 309 19.52 4.40 -21.38
CA VAL A 309 18.19 4.33 -22.00
C VAL A 309 17.70 5.71 -22.42
N LEU A 310 16.69 5.77 -23.29
CA LEU A 310 15.98 7.01 -23.57
C LEU A 310 15.18 7.42 -22.33
N ARG A 311 15.27 8.70 -21.94
CA ARG A 311 14.59 9.23 -20.76
C ARG A 311 13.07 9.07 -20.86
N ALA A 312 12.51 9.30 -22.04
CA ALA A 312 11.08 9.14 -22.29
C ALA A 312 10.64 7.68 -22.16
N ASP A 313 11.43 6.73 -22.68
CA ASP A 313 11.15 5.29 -22.49
C ASP A 313 11.19 4.91 -21.01
N TYR A 314 12.22 5.38 -20.26
CA TYR A 314 12.29 5.16 -18.82
C TYR A 314 11.05 5.69 -18.10
N GLY A 315 10.69 6.96 -18.30
CA GLY A 315 9.59 7.61 -17.62
C GLY A 315 8.24 6.90 -17.83
N ARG A 316 7.98 6.48 -19.06
CA ARG A 316 6.77 5.73 -19.43
C ARG A 316 6.76 4.32 -18.83
N VAL A 317 7.88 3.60 -18.96
CA VAL A 317 8.03 2.24 -18.39
C VAL A 317 7.86 2.24 -16.87
N VAL A 318 8.49 3.16 -16.14
CA VAL A 318 8.34 3.19 -14.68
C VAL A 318 6.95 3.60 -14.25
N ALA A 319 6.29 4.50 -15.00
CA ALA A 319 4.92 4.90 -14.72
C ALA A 319 3.95 3.71 -14.81
N GLU A 320 4.09 2.87 -15.84
CA GLU A 320 3.23 1.70 -16.02
C GLU A 320 3.60 0.53 -15.10
N TYR A 321 4.90 0.19 -14.99
CA TYR A 321 5.34 -0.93 -14.14
C TYR A 321 4.84 -0.80 -12.69
N TRP A 322 4.92 0.41 -12.13
CA TRP A 322 4.46 0.68 -10.78
C TRP A 322 2.99 1.09 -10.68
N ALA A 323 2.28 1.29 -11.80
CA ALA A 323 0.81 1.39 -11.80
C ALA A 323 0.13 0.02 -11.67
N ASP A 324 0.91 -1.05 -11.76
CA ASP A 324 0.51 -2.45 -11.63
C ASP A 324 -0.43 -2.95 -12.76
N GLY A 325 -0.77 -2.14 -13.77
CA GLY A 325 -1.33 -2.55 -15.06
C GLY A 325 -2.65 -3.36 -15.07
N PRO A 326 -3.05 -3.93 -16.23
CA PRO A 326 -4.27 -4.74 -16.37
C PRO A 326 -4.30 -6.01 -15.50
N ASP A 327 -3.13 -6.52 -15.10
CA ASP A 327 -2.95 -7.69 -14.22
C ASP A 327 -2.70 -7.28 -12.75
N SER A 328 -3.17 -6.11 -12.34
CA SER A 328 -2.80 -5.50 -11.06
C SER A 328 -3.16 -6.33 -9.83
N GLU A 329 -2.15 -6.61 -9.00
CA GLU A 329 -2.32 -7.07 -7.61
C GLU A 329 -2.38 -5.89 -6.61
N THR A 330 -2.42 -4.65 -7.11
CA THR A 330 -2.24 -3.39 -6.38
C THR A 330 -0.89 -3.31 -5.64
N PRO A 331 -0.48 -2.14 -5.12
CA PRO A 331 0.83 -2.01 -4.47
C PRO A 331 1.12 -3.02 -3.35
N PRO A 332 0.19 -3.36 -2.43
CA PRO A 332 0.47 -4.39 -1.43
C PRO A 332 0.71 -5.79 -2.05
N GLY A 333 0.03 -6.14 -3.14
CA GLY A 333 0.22 -7.40 -3.85
C GLY A 333 1.52 -7.44 -4.65
N HIS A 334 1.91 -6.33 -5.30
CA HIS A 334 3.21 -6.22 -5.98
C HIS A 334 4.37 -6.58 -5.03
N TRP A 335 4.32 -6.11 -3.78
CA TRP A 335 5.35 -6.44 -2.80
C TRP A 335 5.34 -7.91 -2.34
N ASN A 336 4.20 -8.61 -2.45
CA ASN A 336 4.17 -10.07 -2.29
C ASN A 336 4.82 -10.75 -3.50
N VAL A 337 4.57 -10.29 -4.74
CA VAL A 337 5.25 -10.80 -5.95
C VAL A 337 6.77 -10.61 -5.85
N LEU A 338 7.25 -9.47 -5.35
CA LEU A 338 8.68 -9.27 -5.10
C LEU A 338 9.22 -10.20 -4.01
N ALA A 339 8.50 -10.35 -2.89
CA ALA A 339 8.89 -11.27 -1.83
C ALA A 339 8.98 -12.73 -2.32
N ASN A 340 8.04 -13.11 -3.18
CA ASN A 340 7.98 -14.40 -3.87
C ASN A 340 9.21 -14.62 -4.75
N LYS A 341 9.54 -13.68 -5.62
CA LYS A 341 10.75 -13.74 -6.47
C LYS A 341 12.05 -13.77 -5.64
N VAL A 342 12.09 -13.05 -4.52
CA VAL A 342 13.23 -13.09 -3.58
C VAL A 342 13.36 -14.46 -2.93
N SER A 343 12.24 -15.07 -2.51
CA SER A 343 12.20 -16.41 -1.91
C SER A 343 12.64 -17.49 -2.91
N ASP A 344 12.30 -17.31 -4.19
CA ASP A 344 12.64 -18.24 -5.29
C ASP A 344 14.11 -18.13 -5.73
N ASP A 345 14.81 -17.05 -5.36
CA ASP A 345 16.20 -16.84 -5.76
C ASP A 345 17.13 -17.81 -5.02
N SER A 346 17.77 -18.70 -5.77
CA SER A 346 18.72 -19.70 -5.25
C SER A 346 19.91 -19.12 -4.46
N ARG A 347 20.18 -17.82 -4.58
CA ARG A 347 21.24 -17.12 -3.85
C ARG A 347 20.80 -16.66 -2.46
N LEU A 348 19.49 -16.67 -2.17
CA LEU A 348 18.97 -16.38 -0.85
C LEU A 348 19.19 -17.59 0.08
N VAL A 349 19.85 -17.35 1.21
CA VAL A 349 19.88 -18.30 2.32
C VAL A 349 18.77 -17.92 3.29
N LYS A 350 17.78 -18.79 3.48
CA LYS A 350 16.55 -18.53 4.25
C LYS A 350 16.81 -18.51 5.76
N LYS A 351 17.45 -17.44 6.22
CA LYS A 351 17.77 -17.17 7.63
C LYS A 351 17.20 -15.81 8.00
N VAL A 352 16.40 -15.77 9.07
CA VAL A 352 15.82 -14.52 9.57
C VAL A 352 16.95 -13.56 9.95
N GLU A 353 16.93 -12.35 9.40
CA GLU A 353 17.97 -11.33 9.59
C GLU A 353 19.37 -11.81 9.14
N GLY A 354 19.44 -12.78 8.23
CA GLY A 354 20.69 -13.36 7.73
C GLY A 354 21.47 -14.17 8.78
N SER A 355 20.84 -14.51 9.92
CA SER A 355 21.50 -15.17 11.06
C SER A 355 20.67 -16.32 11.62
N GLY A 356 21.29 -17.20 12.42
CA GLY A 356 20.60 -18.34 13.04
C GLY A 356 20.43 -19.55 12.12
N PRO A 357 19.52 -20.49 12.47
CA PRO A 357 19.26 -21.69 11.68
C PRO A 357 18.59 -21.33 10.34
N GLU A 358 18.90 -22.12 9.33
CA GLU A 358 18.19 -22.05 8.05
C GLU A 358 16.78 -22.62 8.22
N LEU A 359 15.81 -21.93 7.64
CA LEU A 359 14.39 -22.26 7.75
C LEU A 359 13.97 -23.14 6.58
N SER A 360 12.96 -23.98 6.83
CA SER A 360 12.23 -24.64 5.74
C SER A 360 11.52 -23.60 4.85
N GLU A 361 11.23 -23.97 3.61
CA GLU A 361 10.43 -23.17 2.67
C GLU A 361 9.12 -22.67 3.31
N LEU A 362 8.37 -23.59 3.95
CA LEU A 362 7.11 -23.26 4.59
C LEU A 362 7.28 -22.28 5.75
N GLU A 363 8.27 -22.50 6.62
CA GLU A 363 8.50 -21.62 7.77
C GLU A 363 8.97 -20.22 7.34
N TRP A 364 9.81 -20.15 6.30
CA TRP A 364 10.22 -18.88 5.70
C TRP A 364 9.01 -18.11 5.17
N ASP A 365 8.17 -18.76 4.36
CA ASP A 365 7.03 -18.12 3.72
C ASP A 365 5.98 -17.64 4.73
N VAL A 366 5.61 -18.45 5.74
CA VAL A 366 4.63 -18.00 6.76
C VAL A 366 5.15 -16.82 7.59
N LYS A 367 6.46 -16.81 7.92
CA LYS A 367 7.07 -15.67 8.63
C LYS A 367 7.13 -14.44 7.73
N CYS A 368 7.59 -14.60 6.48
CA CYS A 368 7.69 -13.53 5.51
C CYS A 368 6.34 -12.85 5.27
N TYR A 369 5.30 -13.63 4.93
CA TYR A 369 3.97 -13.08 4.66
C TYR A 369 3.33 -12.46 5.90
N PHE A 370 3.53 -13.05 7.09
CA PHE A 370 3.00 -12.47 8.32
C PHE A 370 3.58 -11.07 8.58
N ALA A 371 4.90 -10.88 8.50
CA ALA A 371 5.52 -9.56 8.68
C ALA A 371 5.20 -8.60 7.52
N LEU A 372 5.29 -9.08 6.27
CA LEU A 372 5.08 -8.25 5.09
C LEU A 372 3.66 -7.72 5.04
N ASN A 373 2.67 -8.60 5.16
CA ASN A 373 1.28 -8.19 5.01
C ASN A 373 0.75 -7.45 6.25
N ALA A 374 1.36 -7.68 7.43
CA ALA A 374 1.16 -6.80 8.57
C ALA A 374 1.65 -5.37 8.30
N ALA A 375 2.82 -5.23 7.67
CA ALA A 375 3.36 -3.92 7.28
C ALA A 375 2.51 -3.25 6.20
N GLN A 376 2.04 -4.00 5.20
CA GLN A 376 1.14 -3.49 4.16
C GLN A 376 -0.20 -3.03 4.78
N HIS A 377 -0.79 -3.81 5.69
CA HIS A 377 -2.01 -3.43 6.42
C HIS A 377 -1.82 -2.15 7.23
N ASP A 378 -0.73 -2.04 7.98
CA ASP A 378 -0.41 -0.82 8.73
C ASP A 378 -0.18 0.39 7.83
N ALA A 379 0.53 0.21 6.72
CA ALA A 379 0.72 1.26 5.71
C ALA A 379 -0.62 1.77 5.14
N ALA A 380 -1.56 0.87 4.86
CA ALA A 380 -2.92 1.24 4.44
C ALA A 380 -3.63 2.08 5.52
N THR A 381 -3.62 1.62 6.78
CA THR A 381 -4.27 2.37 7.87
C THR A 381 -3.67 3.77 8.07
N ALA A 382 -2.34 3.91 8.02
CA ALA A 382 -1.68 5.19 8.18
C ALA A 382 -1.98 6.14 6.99
N ALA A 383 -1.78 5.65 5.77
CA ALA A 383 -1.93 6.47 4.56
C ALA A 383 -3.39 6.89 4.35
N TRP A 384 -4.37 5.99 4.49
CA TRP A 384 -5.78 6.37 4.30
C TRP A 384 -6.34 7.21 5.46
N THR A 385 -5.80 7.09 6.67
CA THR A 385 -6.10 8.07 7.73
C THR A 385 -5.61 9.47 7.34
N CYS A 386 -4.39 9.57 6.80
CA CYS A 386 -3.81 10.82 6.31
C CYS A 386 -4.62 11.43 5.17
N LYS A 387 -4.92 10.63 4.14
CA LYS A 387 -5.73 11.04 2.99
C LYS A 387 -7.12 11.51 3.42
N ARG A 388 -7.74 10.80 4.37
CA ARG A 388 -9.05 11.18 4.92
C ARG A 388 -9.02 12.55 5.63
N ILE A 389 -8.00 12.80 6.43
CA ILE A 389 -7.94 13.99 7.28
C ILE A 389 -7.56 15.24 6.48
N TYR A 390 -6.60 15.12 5.57
CA TYR A 390 -6.13 16.25 4.78
C TYR A 390 -6.92 16.46 3.49
N ASP A 391 -7.57 15.41 2.98
CA ASP A 391 -8.41 15.42 1.78
C ASP A 391 -7.76 16.13 0.58
N TYR A 392 -6.45 16.01 0.43
CA TYR A 392 -5.68 16.86 -0.49
C TYR A 392 -5.98 16.57 -1.99
N GLY A 393 -6.02 17.64 -2.79
CA GLY A 393 -6.31 17.60 -4.22
C GLY A 393 -5.34 16.74 -5.05
N ARG A 394 -5.75 16.36 -6.27
CA ARG A 394 -4.89 15.63 -7.24
C ARG A 394 -4.25 16.60 -8.23
N PRO A 395 -3.11 16.27 -8.86
CA PRO A 395 -2.44 17.16 -9.81
C PRO A 395 -3.35 17.65 -10.95
N ILE A 396 -4.25 16.81 -11.48
CA ILE A 396 -5.21 17.21 -12.52
C ILE A 396 -6.12 18.35 -12.04
N THR A 397 -6.71 18.22 -10.85
CA THR A 397 -7.54 19.24 -10.19
C THR A 397 -6.76 20.53 -9.98
N MET A 398 -5.53 20.42 -9.47
CA MET A 398 -4.68 21.58 -9.19
C MET A 398 -4.27 22.32 -10.47
N CYS A 399 -3.76 21.58 -11.47
CA CYS A 399 -3.29 22.16 -12.73
C CYS A 399 -4.43 22.82 -13.50
N ARG A 400 -5.56 22.13 -13.68
CA ARG A 400 -6.68 22.68 -14.46
C ARG A 400 -7.28 23.90 -13.79
N TYR A 401 -7.39 23.91 -12.46
CA TYR A 401 -7.81 25.08 -11.72
C TYR A 401 -6.85 26.25 -11.91
N MET A 402 -5.55 26.06 -11.62
CA MET A 402 -4.56 27.13 -11.72
C MET A 402 -4.45 27.65 -13.16
N GLY A 403 -4.51 26.76 -14.16
CA GLY A 403 -4.55 27.13 -15.57
C GLY A 403 -5.76 27.97 -15.95
N SER A 404 -6.94 27.68 -15.36
CA SER A 404 -8.16 28.48 -15.57
C SER A 404 -8.08 29.89 -14.95
N LYS A 405 -7.20 30.08 -13.97
CA LYS A 405 -6.95 31.38 -13.32
C LYS A 405 -5.99 32.25 -14.13
N GLY A 406 -5.06 31.63 -14.86
CA GLY A 406 -3.99 32.32 -15.57
C GLY A 406 -2.63 31.99 -14.96
N GLN A 407 -1.77 33.00 -14.83
CA GLN A 407 -0.40 32.86 -14.32
C GLN A 407 -0.12 33.72 -13.09
N SER A 408 0.84 33.31 -12.27
CA SER A 408 1.20 33.99 -11.01
C SER A 408 2.64 34.49 -10.92
N SER A 409 3.42 34.40 -12.01
CA SER A 409 4.84 34.78 -12.03
C SER A 409 5.06 36.30 -12.05
N GLU A 410 4.33 37.03 -12.88
CA GLU A 410 4.55 38.47 -13.03
C GLU A 410 3.28 39.25 -13.35
N LYS A 411 3.09 40.42 -12.74
CA LYS A 411 1.89 41.24 -12.95
C LYS A 411 1.81 41.92 -14.31
N GLY A 412 2.86 41.84 -15.12
CA GLY A 412 2.94 42.56 -16.39
C GLY A 412 2.90 44.09 -16.26
N ILE A 413 2.71 44.73 -17.41
CA ILE A 413 2.45 46.17 -17.54
C ILE A 413 1.04 46.41 -18.08
N PRO A 414 0.45 47.61 -17.88
CA PRO A 414 -0.91 47.90 -18.35
C PRO A 414 -1.16 47.57 -19.83
N GLY A 415 -2.14 46.72 -20.09
CA GLY A 415 -2.54 46.25 -21.42
C GLY A 415 -1.72 45.08 -21.99
N SER A 416 -0.78 44.53 -21.22
CA SER A 416 -0.01 43.34 -21.61
C SER A 416 -0.78 42.05 -21.34
N PHE A 417 -0.42 40.97 -22.04
CA PHE A 417 -1.02 39.65 -21.77
C PHE A 417 -0.64 39.12 -20.39
N GLU A 418 0.55 39.48 -19.89
CA GLU A 418 0.99 39.19 -18.54
C GLU A 418 0.06 39.81 -17.50
N GLU A 419 -0.37 41.08 -17.69
CA GLU A 419 -1.33 41.73 -16.79
C GLU A 419 -2.72 41.07 -16.88
N ILE A 420 -3.20 40.80 -18.10
CA ILE A 420 -4.54 40.25 -18.32
C ILE A 420 -4.66 38.83 -17.76
N SER A 421 -3.59 38.04 -17.86
CA SER A 421 -3.54 36.66 -17.37
C SER A 421 -3.05 36.54 -15.92
N TYR A 422 -2.71 37.65 -15.24
CA TYR A 422 -2.19 37.56 -13.88
C TYR A 422 -3.29 37.25 -12.86
N ASP A 423 -3.12 36.15 -12.13
CA ASP A 423 -3.87 35.80 -10.93
C ASP A 423 -2.91 35.19 -9.89
N PRO A 424 -2.93 35.62 -8.61
CA PRO A 424 -2.08 35.04 -7.59
C PRO A 424 -2.27 33.52 -7.39
N GLU A 425 -3.39 32.93 -7.81
CA GLU A 425 -3.68 31.49 -7.79
C GLU A 425 -3.31 30.78 -9.11
N GLY A 426 -2.78 31.51 -10.10
CA GLY A 426 -2.39 30.98 -11.41
C GLY A 426 -1.11 30.13 -11.41
N LEU A 427 -0.83 29.50 -12.55
CA LEU A 427 0.40 28.73 -12.78
C LEU A 427 1.66 29.61 -12.81
N LYS A 428 2.81 29.04 -12.43
CA LYS A 428 4.09 29.72 -12.61
C LYS A 428 4.53 29.57 -14.06
N LEU A 429 4.75 30.69 -14.74
CA LEU A 429 5.39 30.69 -16.06
C LEU A 429 6.79 30.08 -15.99
N GLU A 430 7.10 29.21 -16.96
CA GLU A 430 8.40 28.59 -17.17
C GLU A 430 8.61 28.45 -18.68
N ASP A 431 9.62 29.12 -19.22
CA ASP A 431 9.91 29.13 -20.66
C ASP A 431 10.04 27.70 -21.22
N GLY A 432 9.33 27.41 -22.30
CA GLY A 432 9.28 26.08 -22.91
C GLY A 432 8.48 25.04 -22.12
N LEU A 433 7.75 25.42 -21.07
CA LEU A 433 6.90 24.53 -20.29
C LEU A 433 5.51 25.09 -19.98
N VAL A 434 5.43 26.32 -19.46
CA VAL A 434 4.19 26.99 -19.08
C VAL A 434 4.23 28.43 -19.59
N GLU A 435 3.38 28.73 -20.56
CA GLU A 435 3.43 29.99 -21.30
C GLU A 435 2.05 30.62 -21.48
N ILE A 436 2.03 31.95 -21.61
CA ILE A 436 0.84 32.66 -22.03
C ILE A 436 0.73 32.54 -23.56
N ILE A 437 -0.45 32.21 -24.05
CA ILE A 437 -0.71 32.23 -25.49
C ILE A 437 -0.83 33.68 -25.92
N THR A 438 0.14 34.14 -26.72
CA THR A 438 0.19 35.50 -27.31
C THR A 438 -0.12 35.44 -28.81
N PRO A 439 -0.58 36.55 -29.42
CA PRO A 439 -0.76 36.63 -30.87
C PRO A 439 0.49 36.26 -31.66
N GLU A 440 1.67 36.60 -31.13
CA GLU A 440 2.95 36.22 -31.70
C GLU A 440 3.15 34.72 -31.64
N SER A 441 3.00 34.11 -30.46
CA SER A 441 3.18 32.65 -30.28
C SER A 441 2.15 31.81 -31.03
N SER A 442 0.98 32.37 -31.34
CA SER A 442 -0.11 31.70 -32.04
C SER A 442 -0.25 32.10 -33.51
N SER A 443 0.74 32.81 -34.06
CA SER A 443 0.78 33.13 -35.49
C SER A 443 1.05 31.89 -36.35
N PRO A 444 0.69 31.89 -37.65
CA PRO A 444 0.94 30.74 -38.52
C PRO A 444 2.43 30.33 -38.55
N GLY A 445 2.70 29.06 -38.27
CA GLY A 445 4.05 28.49 -38.15
C GLY A 445 4.68 28.58 -36.76
N GLU A 446 4.00 29.20 -35.79
CA GLU A 446 4.48 29.33 -34.41
C GLU A 446 3.91 28.24 -33.50
N ARG A 447 4.54 28.05 -32.34
CA ARG A 447 4.32 26.88 -31.45
C ARG A 447 2.91 26.76 -30.85
N HIS A 448 2.14 27.85 -30.80
CA HIS A 448 0.75 27.88 -30.32
C HIS A 448 -0.25 28.14 -31.46
N GLU A 449 0.11 27.92 -32.73
CA GLU A 449 -0.79 28.17 -33.88
C GLU A 449 -2.17 27.49 -33.71
N HIS A 450 -2.19 26.24 -33.25
CA HIS A 450 -3.43 25.49 -33.02
C HIS A 450 -4.24 25.97 -31.82
N LEU A 451 -3.69 26.86 -31.00
CA LEU A 451 -4.33 27.48 -29.84
C LEU A 451 -4.65 28.97 -30.08
N ALA A 452 -4.66 29.43 -31.33
CA ALA A 452 -4.90 30.84 -31.66
C ALA A 452 -6.28 31.38 -31.22
N SER A 453 -7.26 30.51 -30.98
CA SER A 453 -8.55 30.89 -30.39
C SER A 453 -8.48 31.26 -28.91
N ASP A 454 -7.38 30.93 -28.25
CA ASP A 454 -7.21 30.94 -26.80
C ASP A 454 -6.11 31.90 -26.36
N VAL A 455 -5.82 32.91 -27.19
CA VAL A 455 -4.90 34.01 -26.85
C VAL A 455 -5.32 34.65 -25.51
N GLY A 456 -4.37 34.73 -24.59
CA GLY A 456 -4.53 35.18 -23.20
C GLY A 456 -4.67 34.04 -22.18
N SER A 457 -4.95 32.81 -22.63
CA SER A 457 -4.96 31.61 -21.78
C SER A 457 -3.55 31.05 -21.58
N ILE A 458 -3.44 30.05 -20.69
CA ILE A 458 -2.17 29.38 -20.38
C ILE A 458 -2.05 28.07 -21.17
N ALA A 459 -0.96 27.95 -21.92
CA ALA A 459 -0.53 26.72 -22.55
C ALA A 459 0.53 26.01 -21.70
N VAL A 460 0.51 24.67 -21.71
CA VAL A 460 1.52 23.81 -21.09
C VAL A 460 2.09 22.85 -22.14
N TYR A 461 3.41 22.61 -22.10
CA TYR A 461 4.10 21.66 -23.00
C TYR A 461 4.23 20.31 -22.31
N THR A 462 3.34 19.37 -22.63
CA THR A 462 3.15 18.11 -21.89
C THR A 462 2.74 16.96 -22.80
N TRP A 463 2.66 15.74 -22.26
CA TRP A 463 2.00 14.64 -22.95
C TRP A 463 0.58 15.03 -23.36
N GLN A 464 0.18 14.65 -24.58
CA GLN A 464 -1.05 15.16 -25.21
C GLN A 464 -2.30 14.32 -24.91
N GLY A 465 -2.16 13.21 -24.20
CA GLY A 465 -3.25 12.26 -23.93
C GLY A 465 -3.01 10.90 -24.59
N GLU A 466 -3.85 9.92 -24.25
CA GLU A 466 -3.82 8.59 -24.85
C GLU A 466 -4.11 8.72 -26.34
N PRO A 467 -3.29 8.16 -27.24
CA PRO A 467 -3.58 8.20 -28.67
C PRO A 467 -4.78 7.31 -29.00
N VAL A 468 -5.35 7.48 -30.20
CA VAL A 468 -6.55 6.72 -30.61
C VAL A 468 -6.28 5.22 -30.70
N GLU A 469 -5.08 4.84 -31.14
CA GLU A 469 -4.66 3.43 -31.29
C GLU A 469 -3.40 3.17 -30.42
N PRO A 470 -3.54 3.04 -29.08
CA PRO A 470 -2.42 2.97 -28.13
C PRO A 470 -1.47 1.80 -28.35
N GLU A 471 -1.91 0.72 -29.01
CA GLU A 471 -1.07 -0.42 -29.35
C GLU A 471 -0.05 -0.13 -30.48
N SER A 472 -0.20 0.99 -31.20
CA SER A 472 0.61 1.30 -32.38
C SER A 472 1.04 2.76 -32.52
N GLU A 473 0.41 3.65 -31.76
CA GLU A 473 0.66 5.09 -31.79
C GLU A 473 1.25 5.60 -30.47
N VAL A 474 1.92 6.75 -30.56
CA VAL A 474 2.46 7.48 -29.41
C VAL A 474 1.69 8.79 -29.32
N GLY A 475 1.17 9.15 -28.14
CA GLY A 475 0.45 10.40 -27.92
C GLY A 475 1.36 11.63 -28.08
N GLY A 476 2.64 11.48 -27.76
CA GLY A 476 3.66 12.52 -27.96
C GLY A 476 3.55 13.66 -26.95
N VAL A 477 4.43 14.66 -27.08
CA VAL A 477 4.42 15.87 -26.23
C VAL A 477 4.22 17.11 -27.10
N GLY A 478 3.32 17.99 -26.68
CA GLY A 478 2.95 19.18 -27.41
C GLY A 478 2.37 20.26 -26.49
N TRP A 479 2.15 21.44 -27.06
CA TRP A 479 1.46 22.52 -26.36
C TRP A 479 -0.04 22.23 -26.30
N ILE A 480 -0.62 22.22 -25.11
CA ILE A 480 -2.07 22.09 -24.88
C ILE A 480 -2.53 23.17 -23.90
N LEU A 481 -3.83 23.42 -23.80
CA LEU A 481 -4.35 24.30 -22.76
C LEU A 481 -4.13 23.66 -21.38
N ALA A 482 -3.68 24.45 -20.40
CA ALA A 482 -3.47 23.99 -19.03
C ALA A 482 -4.74 23.39 -18.39
N MET A 483 -5.91 23.91 -18.79
CA MET A 483 -7.22 23.45 -18.35
C MET A 483 -7.68 22.12 -18.98
N ASP A 484 -6.95 21.63 -19.99
CA ASP A 484 -7.23 20.36 -20.66
C ASP A 484 -6.21 19.28 -20.27
N TRP A 485 -5.17 19.63 -19.50
CA TRP A 485 -4.10 18.71 -19.13
C TRP A 485 -4.61 17.42 -18.47
N LEU A 486 -4.05 16.30 -18.90
CA LEU A 486 -4.26 14.96 -18.34
C LEU A 486 -2.91 14.36 -17.88
N PRO A 487 -2.91 13.62 -16.75
CA PRO A 487 -1.76 12.80 -16.35
C PRO A 487 -1.50 11.67 -17.35
N TYR A 488 -0.27 11.15 -17.39
CA TYR A 488 0.09 9.99 -18.22
C TYR A 488 -0.54 8.71 -17.66
N GLN A 489 -1.77 8.43 -18.12
CA GLN A 489 -2.65 7.32 -17.76
C GLN A 489 -3.61 7.06 -18.93
N GLN A 490 -4.28 5.91 -18.94
CA GLN A 490 -5.38 5.65 -19.87
C GLN A 490 -6.56 6.60 -19.61
N ASP A 491 -7.27 6.97 -20.66
CA ASP A 491 -8.44 7.85 -20.63
C ASP A 491 -9.59 7.26 -19.80
N THR A 492 -9.63 5.94 -19.69
CA THR A 492 -10.61 5.21 -18.86
C THR A 492 -10.24 5.15 -17.38
N PHE A 493 -8.99 5.50 -17.01
CA PHE A 493 -8.46 5.50 -15.63
C PHE A 493 -7.47 6.67 -15.41
N VAL A 494 -7.97 7.92 -15.35
CA VAL A 494 -7.11 9.11 -15.31
C VAL A 494 -6.36 9.33 -13.97
N THR A 495 -6.98 9.04 -12.84
CA THR A 495 -6.29 9.05 -11.52
C THR A 495 -7.08 8.23 -10.51
N PRO A 496 -6.45 7.59 -9.51
CA PRO A 496 -7.17 6.80 -8.51
C PRO A 496 -8.19 7.60 -7.70
N ALA A 497 -9.32 6.96 -7.38
CA ALA A 497 -10.50 7.55 -6.74
C ALA A 497 -10.34 7.77 -5.21
N PHE A 498 -9.34 8.56 -4.81
CA PHE A 498 -9.10 8.99 -3.43
C PHE A 498 -8.12 10.18 -3.40
N ALA A 499 -8.09 10.92 -2.29
CA ALA A 499 -7.19 12.06 -2.07
C ALA A 499 -5.70 11.70 -2.21
N SER A 500 -4.87 12.67 -2.57
CA SER A 500 -3.46 12.44 -2.95
C SER A 500 -2.52 12.24 -1.75
N TYR A 501 -2.65 13.03 -0.69
CA TYR A 501 -1.65 13.13 0.38
C TYR A 501 -1.89 12.18 1.57
N VAL A 502 -0.97 11.28 1.92
CA VAL A 502 0.30 10.94 1.24
C VAL A 502 0.11 9.87 0.17
N SER A 503 1.09 9.70 -0.72
CA SER A 503 1.09 8.64 -1.74
C SER A 503 0.98 7.25 -1.11
N GLY A 504 -0.03 6.49 -1.51
CA GLY A 504 -0.24 5.11 -1.06
C GLY A 504 0.87 4.18 -1.54
N HIS A 505 1.26 4.30 -2.82
CA HIS A 505 2.35 3.54 -3.42
C HIS A 505 3.66 3.74 -2.65
N SER A 506 4.00 5.00 -2.33
CA SER A 506 5.21 5.31 -1.56
C SER A 506 5.19 4.69 -0.15
N CYS A 507 4.02 4.68 0.49
CA CYS A 507 3.83 4.10 1.82
C CYS A 507 3.95 2.56 1.80
N PHE A 508 3.18 1.89 0.94
CA PHE A 508 3.23 0.42 0.78
C PHE A 508 4.61 -0.06 0.37
N SER A 509 5.25 0.64 -0.58
CA SER A 509 6.55 0.24 -1.08
C SER A 509 7.65 0.38 -0.04
N ARG A 510 7.67 1.48 0.72
CA ARG A 510 8.67 1.60 1.77
C ARG A 510 8.42 0.61 2.90
N ALA A 511 7.16 0.33 3.24
CA ALA A 511 6.82 -0.68 4.24
C ALA A 511 7.31 -2.09 3.83
N GLY A 512 7.11 -2.47 2.57
CA GLY A 512 7.61 -3.73 2.01
C GLY A 512 9.13 -3.80 1.99
N ALA A 513 9.81 -2.73 1.57
CA ALA A 513 11.27 -2.66 1.54
C ALA A 513 11.91 -2.83 2.92
N GLU A 514 11.33 -2.24 3.96
CA GLU A 514 11.81 -2.43 5.34
C GLU A 514 11.68 -3.88 5.79
N VAL A 515 10.55 -4.53 5.50
CA VAL A 515 10.35 -5.93 5.88
C VAL A 515 11.33 -6.84 5.15
N LEU A 516 11.44 -6.70 3.82
CA LEU A 516 12.37 -7.52 3.03
C LEU A 516 13.82 -7.30 3.45
N THR A 517 14.22 -6.05 3.69
CA THR A 517 15.56 -5.73 4.20
C THR A 517 15.85 -6.45 5.52
N LYS A 518 14.89 -6.41 6.45
CA LYS A 518 15.08 -7.01 7.77
C LYS A 518 15.04 -8.52 7.72
N ILE A 519 14.08 -9.12 7.01
CA ILE A 519 13.94 -10.58 7.01
C ILE A 519 15.11 -11.28 6.30
N THR A 520 15.61 -10.73 5.20
CA THR A 520 16.78 -11.28 4.49
C THR A 520 18.11 -10.92 5.16
N GLY A 521 18.11 -9.93 6.06
CA GLY A 521 19.32 -9.42 6.72
C GLY A 521 20.20 -8.53 5.84
N SER A 522 19.69 -8.10 4.68
CA SER A 522 20.43 -7.31 3.69
C SER A 522 19.50 -6.29 3.03
N PRO A 523 19.91 -5.03 2.82
CA PRO A 523 19.13 -4.10 2.02
C PRO A 523 19.17 -4.44 0.53
N TYR A 524 20.15 -5.24 0.09
CA TYR A 524 20.34 -5.65 -1.29
C TYR A 524 19.48 -6.87 -1.63
N PHE A 525 18.94 -6.89 -2.85
CA PHE A 525 18.36 -8.10 -3.43
C PHE A 525 19.39 -9.24 -3.46
N PRO A 526 18.98 -10.52 -3.47
CA PRO A 526 19.91 -11.64 -3.64
C PRO A 526 20.83 -11.44 -4.86
N GLY A 527 22.14 -11.61 -4.69
CA GLY A 527 23.14 -11.31 -5.72
C GLY A 527 23.42 -9.82 -5.96
N GLY A 528 22.78 -8.92 -5.22
CA GLY A 528 22.98 -7.47 -5.29
C GLY A 528 22.27 -6.79 -6.46
N LEU A 529 21.37 -7.47 -7.16
CA LEU A 529 20.68 -6.92 -8.31
C LEU A 529 19.34 -7.65 -8.53
N PHE A 530 18.28 -6.88 -8.72
CA PHE A 530 17.01 -7.34 -9.26
C PHE A 530 16.72 -6.59 -10.56
N GLN A 531 16.13 -7.28 -11.53
CA GLN A 531 15.87 -6.75 -12.86
C GLN A 531 14.43 -7.00 -13.27
N HIS A 532 13.87 -6.08 -14.04
CA HIS A 532 12.59 -6.26 -14.73
C HIS A 532 12.74 -5.85 -16.19
N GLU A 533 12.36 -6.75 -17.10
CA GLU A 533 12.40 -6.51 -18.54
C GLU A 533 11.09 -5.89 -19.02
N ALA A 534 11.18 -4.78 -19.75
CA ALA A 534 10.11 -4.13 -20.50
C ALA A 534 10.44 -4.25 -22.00
N PRO A 535 9.90 -5.26 -22.70
CA PRO A 535 10.12 -5.45 -24.13
C PRO A 535 9.60 -4.24 -24.93
N LYS A 536 10.18 -4.00 -26.11
CA LYS A 536 9.68 -2.99 -27.05
C LYS A 536 8.18 -3.20 -27.34
N GLY A 537 7.39 -2.13 -27.23
CA GLY A 537 5.95 -2.16 -27.54
C GLY A 537 5.11 -2.94 -26.52
N SER A 538 5.56 -3.05 -25.26
CA SER A 538 4.85 -3.71 -24.15
C SER A 538 4.03 -2.78 -23.26
N LEU A 539 4.07 -1.47 -23.51
CA LEU A 539 3.25 -0.49 -22.80
C LEU A 539 1.79 -0.53 -23.26
N GLU A 540 0.90 -0.28 -22.32
CA GLU A 540 -0.56 -0.34 -22.48
C GLU A 540 -1.19 1.05 -22.59
N PHE A 541 -0.50 2.13 -22.17
CA PHE A 541 -1.06 3.49 -22.26
C PHE A 541 -0.83 4.11 -23.64
N GLU A 542 0.26 3.72 -24.31
CA GLU A 542 0.61 4.08 -25.69
C GLU A 542 1.77 3.20 -26.17
N TYR A 543 2.10 3.23 -27.46
CA TYR A 543 3.13 2.38 -28.02
C TYR A 543 4.51 2.71 -27.44
N GLY A 544 5.08 1.75 -26.73
CA GLY A 544 6.43 1.86 -26.19
C GLY A 544 6.80 0.67 -25.33
N PRO A 545 7.98 0.66 -24.69
CA PRO A 545 9.10 1.55 -25.00
C PRO A 545 9.56 1.39 -26.45
N SER A 546 10.31 2.37 -26.97
CA SER A 546 10.77 2.36 -28.38
C SER A 546 11.78 1.23 -28.67
N LYS A 547 12.42 0.70 -27.62
CA LYS A 547 13.37 -0.42 -27.60
C LYS A 547 13.19 -1.20 -26.31
N ASP A 548 13.70 -2.43 -26.28
CA ASP A 548 13.77 -3.20 -25.05
C ASP A 548 14.50 -2.40 -23.97
N LEU A 549 13.92 -2.35 -22.78
CA LEU A 549 14.44 -1.64 -21.61
C LEU A 549 14.47 -2.62 -20.43
N THR A 550 15.49 -2.52 -19.58
CA THR A 550 15.56 -3.30 -18.34
C THR A 550 15.70 -2.34 -17.16
N LEU A 551 14.72 -2.36 -16.25
CA LEU A 551 14.82 -1.70 -14.96
C LEU A 551 15.71 -2.52 -14.03
N GLU A 552 16.52 -1.84 -13.23
CA GLU A 552 17.54 -2.46 -12.38
C GLU A 552 17.55 -1.82 -10.98
N TRP A 553 17.47 -2.64 -9.93
CA TRP A 553 17.54 -2.17 -8.55
C TRP A 553 18.58 -2.98 -7.76
N ALA A 554 19.49 -2.28 -7.09
CA ALA A 554 20.45 -2.93 -6.19
C ALA A 554 19.78 -3.31 -4.86
N THR A 555 19.00 -2.37 -4.30
CA THR A 555 18.36 -2.52 -2.99
C THR A 555 16.84 -2.50 -3.07
N TYR A 556 16.18 -3.09 -2.06
CA TYR A 556 14.74 -2.95 -1.89
C TYR A 556 14.31 -1.48 -1.75
N TYR A 557 15.19 -0.64 -1.20
CA TYR A 557 14.96 0.79 -1.06
C TYR A 557 14.97 1.53 -2.40
N ASP A 558 15.83 1.11 -3.35
CA ASP A 558 15.85 1.68 -4.70
C ASP A 558 14.54 1.39 -5.43
N ALA A 559 14.09 0.12 -5.41
CA ALA A 559 12.80 -0.27 -5.98
C ALA A 559 11.65 0.52 -5.32
N SER A 560 11.65 0.62 -3.99
CA SER A 560 10.65 1.40 -3.27
C SER A 560 10.67 2.90 -3.58
N ASP A 561 11.84 3.48 -3.79
CA ASP A 561 11.98 4.90 -4.09
C ASP A 561 11.57 5.20 -5.54
N GLU A 562 11.81 4.27 -6.46
CA GLU A 562 11.33 4.36 -7.84
C GLU A 562 9.81 4.21 -7.92
N ALA A 563 9.21 3.36 -7.08
CA ALA A 563 7.75 3.24 -6.96
C ALA A 563 7.07 4.55 -6.55
N GLY A 564 7.74 5.37 -5.74
CA GLY A 564 7.27 6.71 -5.40
C GLY A 564 7.47 7.71 -6.54
N LEU A 565 8.65 7.69 -7.16
CA LEU A 565 9.01 8.58 -8.25
C LEU A 565 8.15 8.37 -9.50
N SER A 566 7.81 7.12 -9.81
CA SER A 566 6.97 6.76 -10.94
C SER A 566 5.59 7.42 -10.89
N ARG A 567 5.14 7.89 -9.71
CA ARG A 567 3.84 8.56 -9.56
C ARG A 567 3.87 10.00 -10.04
N LEU A 568 5.06 10.61 -10.06
CA LEU A 568 5.31 11.92 -10.66
C LEU A 568 5.42 11.79 -12.19
N TRP A 569 6.10 10.73 -12.68
CA TRP A 569 6.12 10.39 -14.10
C TRP A 569 4.71 10.13 -14.66
N GLY A 570 3.89 9.38 -13.91
CA GLY A 570 2.49 9.16 -14.25
C GLY A 570 1.58 10.37 -14.03
N GLY A 571 2.06 11.48 -13.44
CA GLY A 571 1.29 12.70 -13.24
C GLY A 571 0.19 12.66 -12.17
N ILE A 572 0.11 11.59 -11.36
CA ILE A 572 -1.00 11.39 -10.39
C ILE A 572 -0.66 11.78 -8.95
N HIS A 573 0.61 12.11 -8.68
CA HIS A 573 1.12 12.60 -7.40
C HIS A 573 2.18 13.68 -7.58
N VAL A 574 2.33 14.55 -6.58
CA VAL A 574 3.41 15.53 -6.46
C VAL A 574 4.48 15.07 -5.46
N THR A 575 5.67 15.66 -5.48
CA THR A 575 6.78 15.34 -4.56
C THR A 575 6.36 15.35 -3.09
N VAL A 576 5.46 16.26 -2.70
CA VAL A 576 4.98 16.34 -1.31
C VAL A 576 4.06 15.19 -0.92
N ASP A 577 3.45 14.47 -1.86
CA ASP A 577 2.72 13.24 -1.55
C ASP A 577 3.67 12.07 -1.32
N ASP A 578 4.73 12.00 -2.13
CA ASP A 578 5.65 10.89 -2.18
C ASP A 578 6.57 10.83 -0.95
N LEU A 579 7.37 11.87 -0.70
CA LEU A 579 8.44 11.79 0.30
C LEU A 579 7.94 11.53 1.73
N PRO A 580 6.89 12.21 2.22
CA PRO A 580 6.30 11.88 3.52
C PRO A 580 5.63 10.49 3.52
N GLY A 581 5.09 10.05 2.38
CA GLY A 581 4.58 8.69 2.19
C GLY A 581 5.66 7.63 2.41
N ARG A 582 6.87 7.82 1.88
CA ARG A 582 8.02 6.93 2.15
C ARG A 582 8.35 6.90 3.65
N VAL A 583 8.39 8.05 4.31
CA VAL A 583 8.70 8.13 5.75
C VAL A 583 7.64 7.39 6.58
N MET A 584 6.36 7.58 6.26
CA MET A 584 5.24 6.90 6.89
C MET A 584 5.31 5.38 6.69
N GLY A 585 5.60 4.94 5.46
CA GLY A 585 5.77 3.53 5.12
C GLY A 585 6.91 2.87 5.88
N SER A 586 8.05 3.55 6.04
CA SER A 586 9.18 3.02 6.81
C SER A 586 8.81 2.78 8.28
N LYS A 587 8.09 3.71 8.91
CA LYS A 587 7.62 3.53 10.30
C LYS A 587 6.66 2.35 10.42
N ALA A 588 5.73 2.20 9.48
CA ALA A 588 4.82 1.04 9.44
C ALA A 588 5.58 -0.28 9.28
N GLY A 589 6.49 -0.37 8.30
CA GLY A 589 7.29 -1.57 8.05
C GLY A 589 8.18 -1.98 9.21
N ILE A 590 8.89 -1.02 9.81
CA ILE A 590 9.76 -1.29 10.97
C ILE A 590 8.91 -1.75 12.16
N ALA A 591 7.82 -1.06 12.48
CA ALA A 591 6.98 -1.41 13.63
C ALA A 591 6.32 -2.78 13.47
N ALA A 592 5.80 -3.09 12.27
CA ALA A 592 5.20 -4.38 11.97
C ALA A 592 6.22 -5.51 12.06
N TYR A 593 7.40 -5.37 11.47
CA TYR A 593 8.45 -6.40 11.57
C TYR A 593 8.86 -6.66 13.03
N GLN A 594 9.08 -5.60 13.82
CA GLN A 594 9.48 -5.74 15.23
C GLN A 594 8.40 -6.40 16.08
N LEU A 595 7.11 -6.17 15.77
CA LEU A 595 6.03 -6.86 16.45
C LEU A 595 5.90 -8.31 16.00
N ALA A 596 5.99 -8.59 14.69
CA ALA A 596 5.92 -9.94 14.13
C ALA A 596 7.01 -10.86 14.73
N LYS A 597 8.24 -10.38 14.86
CA LYS A 597 9.35 -11.12 15.49
C LYS A 597 9.03 -11.61 16.90
N LYS A 598 8.29 -10.83 17.69
CA LYS A 598 7.88 -11.19 19.06
C LYS A 598 6.86 -12.33 19.10
N TYR A 599 6.04 -12.45 18.05
CA TYR A 599 5.15 -13.59 17.87
C TYR A 599 5.94 -14.83 17.43
N TRP A 600 6.95 -14.66 16.57
CA TRP A 600 7.81 -15.76 16.12
C TRP A 600 8.61 -16.42 17.26
N ASP A 601 9.16 -15.63 18.18
CA ASP A 601 10.03 -16.12 19.25
C ASP A 601 9.34 -16.24 20.62
N GLY A 602 8.01 -16.00 20.65
CA GLY A 602 7.18 -16.04 21.86
C GLY A 602 7.50 -14.96 22.90
N SER A 603 8.42 -14.03 22.62
CA SER A 603 8.78 -12.96 23.54
C SER A 603 7.63 -11.97 23.80
N ILE A 604 6.61 -11.96 22.93
CA ILE A 604 5.38 -11.18 23.13
C ILE A 604 4.72 -11.47 24.48
N LEU A 605 4.82 -12.71 24.98
CA LEU A 605 4.27 -13.13 26.28
C LEU A 605 5.15 -12.74 27.47
N LYS A 606 6.37 -12.27 27.21
CA LYS A 606 7.33 -11.84 28.24
C LYS A 606 7.40 -10.31 28.35
N GLU A 607 6.76 -9.56 27.45
CA GLU A 607 6.77 -8.10 27.51
C GLU A 607 6.12 -7.61 28.81
N PRO A 608 6.69 -6.59 29.47
CA PRO A 608 6.02 -5.98 30.62
C PRO A 608 4.67 -5.40 30.19
N VAL A 609 3.69 -5.44 31.09
CA VAL A 609 2.40 -4.79 30.92
C VAL A 609 2.39 -3.57 31.85
N PRO A 610 2.76 -2.36 31.36
CA PRO A 610 2.80 -1.18 32.21
C PRO A 610 1.39 -0.82 32.66
N ILE A 611 1.22 -0.63 33.97
CA ILE A 611 -0.07 -0.27 34.58
C ILE A 611 0.01 1.17 35.06
N LEU A 612 -0.97 1.98 34.69
CA LEU A 612 -1.22 3.31 35.21
C LEU A 612 -2.41 3.26 36.16
N VAL A 613 -2.25 3.91 37.32
CA VAL A 613 -3.29 4.01 38.34
C VAL A 613 -3.64 5.48 38.56
N ASP A 614 -4.91 5.83 38.40
CA ASP A 614 -5.45 7.14 38.75
C ASP A 614 -6.43 7.00 39.92
N VAL A 615 -6.37 7.93 40.87
CA VAL A 615 -7.17 7.88 42.10
C VAL A 615 -7.97 9.16 42.26
N LYS A 616 -9.29 9.04 42.18
CA LYS A 616 -10.23 10.09 42.57
C LYS A 616 -10.54 9.94 44.04
N LYS A 617 -10.45 11.02 44.79
CA LYS A 617 -10.64 11.01 46.26
C LYS A 617 -12.08 11.30 46.71
N ASN A 618 -12.93 11.82 45.83
CA ASN A 618 -14.30 12.20 46.17
C ASN A 618 -15.26 12.06 44.96
N PRO A 619 -16.06 10.98 44.89
CA PRO A 619 -15.98 9.78 45.72
C PRO A 619 -14.64 9.04 45.52
N LEU A 620 -14.25 8.20 46.49
CA LEU A 620 -13.05 7.37 46.34
C LEU A 620 -13.27 6.38 45.20
N ALA A 621 -12.51 6.52 44.12
CA ALA A 621 -12.53 5.62 42.98
C ALA A 621 -11.12 5.47 42.43
N LEU A 622 -10.82 4.30 41.90
CA LEU A 622 -9.52 3.95 41.35
C LEU A 622 -9.69 3.48 39.91
N SER A 623 -8.95 4.09 38.99
CA SER A 623 -8.88 3.72 37.59
C SER A 623 -7.55 3.03 37.33
N ILE A 624 -7.60 1.84 36.74
CA ILE A 624 -6.44 1.08 36.28
C ILE A 624 -6.47 1.09 34.76
N SER A 625 -5.37 1.46 34.13
CA SER A 625 -5.22 1.32 32.67
C SER A 625 -3.87 0.69 32.32
N TRP A 626 -3.82 -0.03 31.21
CA TRP A 626 -2.62 -0.74 30.77
C TRP A 626 -2.54 -0.85 29.25
N GLU A 627 -1.34 -1.06 28.73
CA GLU A 627 -1.15 -1.36 27.30
C GLU A 627 -1.49 -2.82 26.99
N ARG A 628 -2.16 -3.05 25.86
CA ARG A 628 -2.53 -4.38 25.38
C ARG A 628 -1.90 -4.66 24.03
N SER A 629 -1.33 -5.85 23.88
CA SER A 629 -1.09 -6.46 22.57
C SER A 629 -2.41 -6.98 22.02
N ILE A 630 -2.79 -6.53 20.82
CA ILE A 630 -4.01 -6.94 20.12
C ILE A 630 -4.01 -8.46 19.93
N GLY A 631 -5.17 -9.09 20.06
CA GLY A 631 -5.33 -10.54 19.91
C GLY A 631 -5.10 -11.36 21.20
N LEU A 632 -4.27 -10.89 22.13
CA LEU A 632 -4.08 -11.54 23.44
C LEU A 632 -5.23 -11.24 24.43
N PHE A 633 -5.39 -12.09 25.43
CA PHE A 633 -6.43 -11.97 26.46
C PHE A 633 -5.89 -11.29 27.71
N TYR A 634 -6.72 -10.45 28.33
CA TYR A 634 -6.39 -9.74 29.56
C TYR A 634 -7.51 -9.87 30.58
N LYS A 635 -7.12 -9.87 31.86
CA LYS A 635 -8.04 -9.92 33.00
C LYS A 635 -7.47 -9.17 34.19
N VAL A 636 -8.33 -8.51 34.97
CA VAL A 636 -7.94 -7.84 36.21
C VAL A 636 -8.31 -8.70 37.40
N GLN A 637 -7.38 -8.81 38.35
CA GLN A 637 -7.62 -9.43 39.65
C GLN A 637 -7.25 -8.46 40.77
N SER A 638 -7.95 -8.58 41.90
CA SER A 638 -7.65 -7.83 43.12
C SER A 638 -7.38 -8.75 44.30
N THR A 639 -6.68 -8.24 45.31
CA THR A 639 -6.45 -8.93 46.59
C THR A 639 -6.21 -7.90 47.70
N ILE A 640 -6.42 -8.32 48.94
CA ILE A 640 -6.07 -7.55 50.14
C ILE A 640 -4.87 -8.17 50.90
N ASP A 641 -4.52 -9.42 50.60
CA ASP A 641 -3.56 -10.22 51.38
C ASP A 641 -2.46 -10.91 50.54
N PHE A 642 -2.51 -10.79 49.20
CA PHE A 642 -1.65 -11.48 48.23
C PHE A 642 -1.77 -13.01 48.19
N ILE A 643 -2.67 -13.58 48.98
CA ILE A 643 -2.92 -15.03 49.05
C ILE A 643 -4.16 -15.35 48.21
N THR A 644 -5.26 -14.66 48.46
CA THR A 644 -6.53 -14.88 47.77
C THR A 644 -6.76 -13.78 46.74
N TRP A 645 -6.81 -14.16 45.47
CA TRP A 645 -7.09 -13.25 44.37
C TRP A 645 -8.53 -13.40 43.91
N ARG A 646 -9.25 -12.28 43.82
CA ARG A 646 -10.59 -12.19 43.25
C ARG A 646 -10.50 -11.72 41.80
N ASP A 647 -11.30 -12.33 40.95
CA ASP A 647 -11.49 -11.88 39.58
C ASP A 647 -12.37 -10.64 39.53
N GLU A 648 -11.84 -9.55 38.98
CA GLU A 648 -12.59 -8.31 38.78
C GLU A 648 -13.21 -8.25 37.37
N THR A 649 -12.59 -8.95 36.42
CA THR A 649 -13.09 -9.07 35.05
C THR A 649 -12.97 -10.51 34.58
N GLU A 650 -13.77 -10.85 33.56
CA GLU A 650 -13.51 -12.03 32.75
C GLU A 650 -12.26 -11.83 31.87
N TRP A 651 -11.78 -12.93 31.27
CA TRP A 651 -10.79 -12.83 30.21
C TRP A 651 -11.38 -12.16 28.97
N VAL A 652 -10.83 -11.03 28.59
CA VAL A 652 -11.27 -10.27 27.40
C VAL A 652 -10.14 -10.22 26.39
N ARG A 653 -10.45 -10.63 25.15
CA ARG A 653 -9.54 -10.49 24.02
C ARG A 653 -9.33 -9.01 23.68
N ALA A 654 -8.09 -8.58 23.59
CA ALA A 654 -7.74 -7.22 23.22
C ALA A 654 -8.13 -6.94 21.76
N LYS A 655 -9.08 -6.02 21.58
CA LYS A 655 -9.43 -5.44 20.27
C LYS A 655 -8.83 -4.05 20.05
N ASP A 656 -8.18 -3.49 21.06
CA ASP A 656 -7.50 -2.20 21.00
C ASP A 656 -6.28 -2.22 21.93
N ILE A 657 -5.46 -1.17 21.85
CA ILE A 657 -4.15 -1.08 22.53
C ILE A 657 -4.21 -0.66 24.01
N ARG A 658 -5.38 -0.31 24.56
CA ARG A 658 -5.50 0.17 25.94
C ARG A 658 -6.63 -0.52 26.71
N GLY A 659 -6.28 -1.24 27.76
CA GLY A 659 -7.24 -1.75 28.74
C GLY A 659 -7.54 -0.72 29.81
N ARG A 660 -8.77 -0.75 30.36
CA ARG A 660 -9.17 0.07 31.51
C ARG A 660 -10.12 -0.70 32.42
N PHE A 661 -9.95 -0.53 33.72
CA PHE A 661 -10.82 -1.04 34.77
C PHE A 661 -11.07 0.06 35.81
N GLU A 662 -12.31 0.20 36.27
CA GLU A 662 -12.70 1.16 37.31
C GLU A 662 -13.17 0.41 38.55
N ASP A 663 -12.52 0.68 39.68
CA ASP A 663 -13.03 0.31 41.00
C ASP A 663 -13.65 1.54 41.66
N ASN A 664 -14.99 1.57 41.70
CA ASN A 664 -15.75 2.69 42.28
C ASN A 664 -15.93 2.57 43.80
N GLN A 665 -15.49 1.45 44.41
CA GLN A 665 -15.57 1.22 45.86
C GLN A 665 -14.31 0.47 46.35
N PRO A 666 -13.10 1.02 46.12
CA PRO A 666 -11.88 0.33 46.53
C PRO A 666 -11.80 0.28 48.06
N SER A 667 -11.13 -0.76 48.59
CA SER A 667 -10.92 -0.92 50.03
C SER A 667 -10.21 0.29 50.63
N VAL A 668 -10.72 0.76 51.76
CA VAL A 668 -10.20 1.94 52.48
C VAL A 668 -8.91 1.64 53.27
N GLU A 669 -8.58 0.37 53.51
CA GLU A 669 -7.37 -0.02 54.22
C GLU A 669 -6.20 -0.24 53.24
N ARG A 670 -6.28 -1.29 52.40
CA ARG A 670 -5.35 -1.60 51.28
C ARG A 670 -6.03 -2.51 50.25
N SER A 671 -5.78 -2.24 48.97
CA SER A 671 -6.09 -3.13 47.83
C SER A 671 -4.88 -3.24 46.92
N PHE A 672 -4.61 -4.44 46.40
CA PHE A 672 -3.61 -4.69 45.38
C PHE A 672 -4.30 -5.21 44.13
N TYR A 673 -3.83 -4.80 42.96
CA TYR A 673 -4.38 -5.23 41.68
C TYR A 673 -3.26 -5.80 40.80
N ARG A 674 -3.61 -6.78 39.97
CA ARG A 674 -2.75 -7.25 38.89
C ARG A 674 -3.55 -7.38 37.60
N VAL A 675 -2.88 -7.10 36.49
CA VAL A 675 -3.37 -7.39 35.15
C VAL A 675 -2.70 -8.67 34.68
N MET A 676 -3.51 -9.69 34.43
CA MET A 676 -3.10 -10.97 33.86
C MET A 676 -3.15 -10.88 32.33
N ARG A 677 -2.21 -11.54 31.65
CA ARG A 677 -2.18 -11.71 30.19
C ARG A 677 -2.11 -13.18 29.85
N SER A 678 -2.86 -13.61 28.84
CA SER A 678 -2.85 -14.99 28.34
C SER A 678 -3.07 -15.05 26.82
N MET A 679 -2.72 -16.19 26.23
CA MET A 679 -2.96 -16.51 24.82
C MET A 679 -4.41 -16.93 24.55
N ASN A 680 -5.12 -17.42 25.56
CA ASN A 680 -6.51 -17.87 25.43
C ASN A 680 -7.34 -17.51 26.68
N SER A 681 -8.66 -17.69 26.59
CA SER A 681 -9.58 -17.37 27.69
C SER A 681 -9.62 -18.40 28.81
N ASN A 682 -8.96 -19.55 28.65
CA ASN A 682 -9.14 -20.72 29.51
C ASN A 682 -7.90 -21.05 30.37
N ARG A 683 -6.81 -20.29 30.25
CA ARG A 683 -5.55 -20.50 30.96
C ARG A 683 -4.97 -19.23 31.52
#